data_AF-A0A947K1U4-F1
#
_entry.id   AF-A0A947K1U4-F1
#
_cell.length_a   1.000
_cell.length_b   1.000
_cell.length_c   1.000
_cell.angle_alpha   90.00
_cell.angle_beta   90.00
_cell.angle_gamma   90.00
#
_symmetry.space_group_name_H-M   'P 1'
#
loop_
_entity.id
_entity.type
_entity.pdbx_description
1 polymer ?
#
loop_
_entity_poly.entity_id
_entity_poly.type
_entity_poly.pdbx_seq_one_letter_code
_entity_poly.pdbx_strand_id
1 'polypeptide(L)'
;MIYTKEQLQKFDLLDEGYADYIARQYKEAINFDRVADALDMADMIEQWYRANPEAVKENERLHSDYQIAAARLKWTALPILDNARTVVQYGGHINELKNMISELKLEPDFKFNDYFSEKLREKLQNIMIFEDRDSLKQQIRKALTENKEVLFDVKLDIDGKQEKSTIANWFKLYFANVGAGGIDKLKQTQFFTQNKVMQSLNKNQQEILRSIFETYEQIKISSYKEAGIETEVGFEDAKGEGTLIYGKLERYDPKKVKKFKNFIKTYEEIEGVKIPDDKVVAPPAGIAMQSSGQPMPPSAKPMATPKLKRLEDIQSHDLVKEQAHILTSSPKIKKAKKVANPGAVIEAVIVGQNLKFKNDGLKNRFENLCSTFLKGVRTNQELLAAFTKPEKNGGLDFNIDFANKIVNSIIDTAKDPQYQELPKINKPKAPEIKKPTFAEVKTKINTAPSTAPTPIPKKITPPKPAAPVPPAPKPVPKPAPMPKPRPIPKPAPPQLKPKPMPPAPRPQPIPKVRAPKMAPMPRMKRMAPSDKPMFTDIKSPTPMVMGPIDELRHMDIHEFRNLGAHSDDAAENILDKVNLLIKESVSKKAEGISAWKQSPLNNLYLEIGQKAMDQGKGIEEYLNKMSAQDPGMLTLEEFDAIADLNKNLRF
;
A
#
# COMPACT_ATOMS: atom_id res chain seq x y z
N MET A 1 -5.35 4.56 16.84
CA MET A 1 -6.29 5.56 17.37
C MET A 1 -5.70 6.22 18.62
N ILE A 2 -6.02 7.47 18.93
CA ILE A 2 -5.68 8.07 20.25
C ILE A 2 -6.93 8.02 21.11
N TYR A 3 -6.85 7.35 22.25
CA TYR A 3 -7.94 7.21 23.21
C TYR A 3 -7.92 8.35 24.23
N THR A 4 -9.08 8.95 24.49
CA THR A 4 -9.24 9.89 25.61
C THR A 4 -9.21 9.13 26.94
N LYS A 5 -8.86 9.82 28.03
CA LYS A 5 -8.88 9.25 29.39
C LYS A 5 -10.26 8.67 29.75
N GLU A 6 -11.33 9.34 29.34
CA GLU A 6 -12.72 8.93 29.54
C GLU A 6 -13.11 7.68 28.74
N GLN A 7 -12.48 7.43 27.58
CA GLN A 7 -12.64 6.18 26.85
C GLN A 7 -11.85 5.05 27.53
N LEU A 8 -10.60 5.30 27.95
CA LEU A 8 -9.78 4.30 28.64
C LEU A 8 -10.38 3.84 29.97
N GLN A 9 -11.07 4.72 30.70
CA GLN A 9 -11.81 4.39 31.92
C GLN A 9 -13.00 3.42 31.72
N LYS A 10 -13.39 3.12 30.47
CA LYS A 10 -14.45 2.14 30.16
C LYS A 10 -13.90 0.72 30.01
N PHE A 11 -12.58 0.55 30.01
CA PHE A 11 -11.90 -0.73 29.94
C PHE A 11 -11.30 -1.04 31.29
N ASP A 12 -11.50 -2.28 31.76
CA ASP A 12 -10.86 -2.78 32.98
C ASP A 12 -9.95 -3.95 32.58
N LEU A 13 -8.68 -3.65 32.31
CA LEU A 13 -7.69 -4.68 31.96
C LEU A 13 -7.18 -5.45 33.19
N LEU A 14 -7.71 -5.21 34.40
CA LEU A 14 -7.40 -6.01 35.59
C LEU A 14 -8.47 -7.07 35.89
N ASP A 15 -9.69 -6.89 35.40
CA ASP A 15 -10.75 -7.90 35.51
C ASP A 15 -10.46 -9.14 34.64
N GLU A 16 -10.44 -10.33 35.26
CA GLU A 16 -10.16 -11.59 34.55
C GLU A 16 -11.26 -11.93 33.51
N GLY A 17 -12.51 -11.56 33.76
CA GLY A 17 -13.61 -11.76 32.80
C GLY A 17 -13.47 -10.88 31.56
N TYR A 18 -12.99 -9.65 31.74
CA TYR A 18 -12.64 -8.76 30.64
C TYR A 18 -11.38 -9.24 29.89
N ALA A 19 -10.41 -9.83 30.58
CA ALA A 19 -9.25 -10.45 29.95
C ALA A 19 -9.64 -11.63 29.04
N ASP A 20 -10.55 -12.50 29.47
CA ASP A 20 -11.12 -13.57 28.63
C ASP A 20 -11.87 -13.00 27.41
N TYR A 21 -12.62 -11.90 27.59
CA TYR A 21 -13.27 -11.19 26.49
C TYR A 21 -12.27 -10.66 25.46
N ILE A 22 -11.23 -9.94 25.90
CA ILE A 22 -10.17 -9.43 25.01
C ILE A 22 -9.42 -10.59 24.35
N ALA A 23 -9.08 -11.65 25.08
CA ALA A 23 -8.41 -12.83 24.52
C ALA A 23 -9.22 -13.53 23.42
N ARG A 24 -10.56 -13.45 23.46
CA ARG A 24 -11.43 -13.91 22.37
C ARG A 24 -11.44 -12.94 21.19
N GLN A 25 -11.62 -11.64 21.42
CA GLN A 25 -11.63 -10.64 20.33
C GLN A 25 -10.28 -10.56 19.60
N TYR A 26 -9.18 -10.69 20.34
CA TYR A 26 -7.82 -10.89 19.84
C TYR A 26 -7.74 -12.06 18.84
N LYS A 27 -8.27 -13.24 19.20
CA LYS A 27 -8.30 -14.42 18.31
C LYS A 27 -9.17 -14.18 17.07
N GLU A 28 -10.35 -13.57 17.23
CA GLU A 28 -11.25 -13.26 16.11
C GLU A 28 -10.59 -12.29 15.12
N ALA A 29 -9.93 -11.22 15.60
CA ALA A 29 -9.28 -10.26 14.71
C ALA A 29 -8.11 -10.88 13.93
N ILE A 30 -7.37 -11.83 14.50
CA ILE A 30 -6.31 -12.55 13.79
C ILE A 30 -6.91 -13.57 12.80
N ASN A 31 -7.84 -14.42 13.26
CA ASN A 31 -8.43 -15.48 12.45
C ASN A 31 -9.20 -14.94 11.21
N PHE A 32 -9.77 -13.74 11.32
CA PHE A 32 -10.50 -13.07 10.24
C PHE A 32 -9.72 -11.91 9.59
N ASP A 33 -8.41 -11.81 9.84
CA ASP A 33 -7.49 -10.79 9.29
C ASP A 33 -8.06 -9.36 9.37
N ARG A 34 -8.65 -9.01 10.51
CA ARG A 34 -9.26 -7.69 10.76
C ARG A 34 -8.20 -6.68 11.13
N VAL A 35 -7.42 -6.28 10.14
CA VAL A 35 -6.26 -5.38 10.24
C VAL A 35 -6.55 -4.12 11.07
N ALA A 36 -7.73 -3.49 10.88
CA ALA A 36 -8.13 -2.28 11.61
C ALA A 36 -8.45 -2.57 13.09
N ASP A 37 -9.32 -3.53 13.38
CA ASP A 37 -9.68 -3.98 14.73
C ASP A 37 -8.43 -4.39 15.52
N ALA A 38 -7.48 -5.06 14.86
CA ALA A 38 -6.23 -5.48 15.46
C ALA A 38 -5.34 -4.30 15.86
N LEU A 39 -5.20 -3.29 15.00
CA LEU A 39 -4.45 -2.07 15.36
C LEU A 39 -5.12 -1.34 16.53
N ASP A 40 -6.45 -1.23 16.50
CA ASP A 40 -7.21 -0.48 17.49
C ASP A 40 -7.15 -1.14 18.88
N MET A 41 -7.28 -2.46 18.95
CA MET A 41 -7.08 -3.22 20.19
C MET A 41 -5.64 -3.12 20.72
N ALA A 42 -4.62 -3.18 19.85
CA ALA A 42 -3.23 -3.01 20.27
C ALA A 42 -2.96 -1.58 20.80
N ASP A 43 -3.50 -0.56 20.14
CA ASP A 43 -3.43 0.84 20.56
C ASP A 43 -4.17 1.07 21.89
N MET A 44 -5.32 0.44 22.09
CA MET A 44 -6.12 0.50 23.32
C MET A 44 -5.35 -0.09 24.50
N ILE A 45 -4.82 -1.31 24.36
CA ILE A 45 -4.04 -1.99 25.40
C ILE A 45 -2.82 -1.15 25.83
N GLU A 46 -2.03 -0.67 24.86
CA GLU A 46 -0.83 0.11 25.18
C GLU A 46 -1.14 1.48 25.80
N GLN A 47 -2.22 2.14 25.37
CA GLN A 47 -2.63 3.42 25.96
C GLN A 47 -3.22 3.24 27.36
N TRP A 48 -3.95 2.15 27.61
CA TRP A 48 -4.50 1.84 28.91
C TRP A 48 -3.40 1.63 29.96
N TYR A 49 -2.38 0.81 29.66
CA TYR A 49 -1.26 0.60 30.59
C TYR A 49 -0.37 1.84 30.77
N ARG A 50 -0.22 2.68 29.75
CA ARG A 50 0.45 3.99 29.88
C ARG A 50 -0.34 4.96 30.77
N ALA A 51 -1.67 4.89 30.75
CA ALA A 51 -2.54 5.71 31.60
C ALA A 51 -2.64 5.18 33.04
N ASN A 52 -2.44 3.88 33.26
CA ASN A 52 -2.57 3.18 34.54
C ASN A 52 -1.27 2.45 34.93
N PRO A 53 -0.15 3.16 35.17
CA PRO A 53 1.16 2.53 35.42
C PRO A 53 1.21 1.68 36.70
N GLU A 54 0.35 1.95 37.69
CA GLU A 54 0.27 1.15 38.93
C GLU A 54 -0.38 -0.23 38.68
N ALA A 55 -1.27 -0.36 37.69
CA ALA A 55 -1.88 -1.64 37.31
C ALA A 55 -0.85 -2.69 36.84
N VAL A 56 0.32 -2.24 36.37
CA VAL A 56 1.46 -3.11 36.03
C VAL A 56 1.97 -3.86 37.26
N LYS A 57 2.03 -3.19 38.42
CA LYS A 57 2.49 -3.78 39.69
C LYS A 57 1.41 -4.64 40.34
N GLU A 58 0.15 -4.28 40.13
CA GLU A 58 -1.01 -4.99 40.64
C GLU A 58 -1.18 -6.38 40.00
N ASN A 59 -0.92 -6.50 38.70
CA ASN A 59 -0.93 -7.79 38.00
C ASN A 59 0.13 -7.87 36.88
N GLU A 60 1.39 -8.08 37.28
CA GLU A 60 2.54 -8.21 36.35
C GLU A 60 2.34 -9.28 35.28
N ARG A 61 1.71 -10.41 35.65
CA ARG A 61 1.42 -11.52 34.74
C ARG A 61 0.45 -11.07 33.65
N LEU A 62 -0.69 -10.51 34.03
CA LEU A 62 -1.73 -10.10 33.10
C LEU A 62 -1.22 -8.99 32.17
N HIS A 63 -0.44 -8.05 32.69
CA HIS A 63 0.27 -7.07 31.87
C HIS A 63 1.22 -7.73 30.84
N SER A 64 1.99 -8.76 31.22
CA SER A 64 2.82 -9.52 30.28
C SER A 64 1.99 -10.23 29.21
N ASP A 65 0.87 -10.86 29.59
CA ASP A 65 -0.04 -11.54 28.67
C ASP A 65 -0.65 -10.53 27.65
N TYR A 66 -0.98 -9.31 28.09
CA TYR A 66 -1.44 -8.23 27.21
C TYR A 66 -0.34 -7.63 26.32
N GLN A 67 0.91 -7.52 26.79
CA GLN A 67 2.04 -7.11 25.95
C GLN A 67 2.28 -8.11 24.81
N ILE A 68 2.17 -9.41 25.11
CA ILE A 68 2.20 -10.49 24.12
C ILE A 68 1.04 -10.33 23.12
N ALA A 69 -0.19 -10.13 23.60
CA ALA A 69 -1.35 -9.92 22.73
C ALA A 69 -1.17 -8.70 21.81
N ALA A 70 -0.72 -7.56 22.35
CA ALA A 70 -0.49 -6.33 21.57
C ALA A 70 0.61 -6.49 20.52
N ALA A 71 1.68 -7.23 20.81
CA ALA A 71 2.71 -7.56 19.81
C ALA A 71 2.16 -8.43 18.68
N ARG A 72 1.37 -9.46 19.01
CA ARG A 72 0.75 -10.35 18.02
C ARG A 72 -0.29 -9.65 17.15
N LEU A 73 -1.13 -8.78 17.72
CA LEU A 73 -2.07 -7.93 16.97
C LEU A 73 -1.35 -7.02 15.98
N LYS A 74 -0.16 -6.52 16.31
CA LYS A 74 0.67 -5.70 15.41
C LYS A 74 1.22 -6.45 14.20
N TRP A 75 1.31 -7.78 14.25
CA TRP A 75 1.63 -8.59 13.06
C TRP A 75 0.45 -8.69 12.09
N THR A 76 -0.79 -8.81 12.59
CA THR A 76 -2.00 -8.71 11.74
C THR A 76 -2.21 -7.29 11.22
N ALA A 77 -2.01 -6.28 12.07
CA ALA A 77 -2.13 -4.87 11.72
C ALA A 77 -0.97 -4.32 10.88
N LEU A 78 0.07 -5.11 10.59
CA LEU A 78 1.31 -4.69 9.94
C LEU A 78 1.10 -3.87 8.65
N PRO A 79 0.12 -4.16 7.75
CA PRO A 79 -0.13 -3.37 6.54
C PRO A 79 -0.42 -1.89 6.76
N ILE A 80 -1.06 -1.53 7.88
CA ILE A 80 -1.45 -0.15 8.23
C ILE A 80 -0.65 0.42 9.41
N LEU A 81 0.17 -0.40 10.06
CA LEU A 81 1.06 0.01 11.14
C LEU A 81 2.07 1.05 10.64
N ASP A 82 2.39 2.08 11.44
CA ASP A 82 3.41 3.05 11.04
C ASP A 82 4.82 2.46 10.98
N ASN A 83 5.69 3.09 10.19
CA ASN A 83 7.01 2.59 9.87
C ASN A 83 7.87 2.33 11.11
N ALA A 84 7.78 3.17 12.15
CA ALA A 84 8.56 2.99 13.38
C ALA A 84 8.10 1.73 14.14
N ARG A 85 6.79 1.52 14.29
CA ARG A 85 6.26 0.31 14.90
C ARG A 85 6.45 -0.94 14.05
N THR A 86 6.44 -0.83 12.71
CA THR A 86 6.85 -1.93 11.81
C THR A 86 8.29 -2.37 12.11
N VAL A 87 9.24 -1.44 12.21
CA VAL A 87 10.65 -1.76 12.52
C VAL A 87 10.79 -2.44 13.88
N VAL A 88 9.99 -2.04 14.89
CA VAL A 88 9.95 -2.70 16.21
C VAL A 88 9.48 -4.17 16.11
N GLN A 89 8.49 -4.49 15.25
CA GLN A 89 8.05 -5.88 15.05
C GLN A 89 9.19 -6.79 14.58
N TYR A 90 9.93 -6.37 13.54
CA TYR A 90 11.09 -7.13 13.04
C TYR A 90 12.32 -7.10 13.98
N GLY A 91 12.40 -6.11 14.88
CA GLY A 91 13.50 -5.94 15.82
C GLY A 91 13.39 -6.73 17.13
N GLY A 92 12.20 -7.18 17.51
CA GLY A 92 12.01 -7.84 18.82
C GLY A 92 10.70 -8.60 19.07
N HIS A 93 9.88 -8.89 18.05
CA HIS A 93 8.62 -9.64 18.20
C HIS A 93 8.48 -10.82 17.23
N ILE A 94 9.57 -11.35 16.67
CA ILE A 94 9.55 -12.47 15.72
C ILE A 94 9.21 -13.79 16.40
N ASN A 95 9.63 -13.98 17.66
CA ASN A 95 9.19 -15.11 18.47
C ASN A 95 7.69 -15.05 18.74
N GLU A 96 7.11 -13.86 18.94
CA GLU A 96 5.65 -13.76 19.14
C GLU A 96 4.86 -14.08 17.88
N LEU A 97 5.35 -13.71 16.69
CA LEU A 97 4.76 -14.21 15.46
C LEU A 97 4.85 -15.75 15.37
N LYS A 98 6.04 -16.32 15.60
CA LYS A 98 6.24 -17.78 15.59
C LYS A 98 5.30 -18.50 16.55
N ASN A 99 5.15 -17.98 17.77
CA ASN A 99 4.30 -18.54 18.81
C ASN A 99 2.81 -18.42 18.40
N MET A 100 2.37 -17.24 17.94
CA MET A 100 1.02 -16.98 17.44
C MET A 100 0.57 -18.00 16.38
N ILE A 101 1.39 -18.24 15.35
CA ILE A 101 1.10 -19.21 14.28
C ILE A 101 0.98 -20.63 14.85
N SER A 102 1.83 -21.00 15.81
CA SER A 102 1.81 -22.33 16.42
C SER A 102 0.64 -22.57 17.38
N GLU A 103 0.19 -21.53 18.09
CA GLU A 103 -0.84 -21.61 19.12
C GLU A 103 -2.25 -21.53 18.56
N LEU A 104 -2.49 -20.62 17.60
CA LEU A 104 -3.84 -20.33 17.11
C LEU A 104 -4.43 -21.45 16.27
N LYS A 105 -3.61 -22.41 15.80
CA LYS A 105 -4.01 -23.47 14.87
C LYS A 105 -4.88 -22.92 13.73
N LEU A 106 -4.39 -21.83 13.13
CA LEU A 106 -4.99 -21.23 11.94
C LEU A 106 -5.21 -22.33 10.88
N GLU A 107 -6.19 -22.13 9.99
CA GLU A 107 -6.47 -23.05 8.88
C GLU A 107 -5.14 -23.50 8.20
N PRO A 108 -5.00 -24.78 7.77
CA PRO A 108 -3.70 -25.39 7.44
C PRO A 108 -2.81 -24.68 6.41
N ASP A 109 -3.38 -23.70 5.70
CA ASP A 109 -2.70 -22.88 4.71
C ASP A 109 -1.95 -21.68 5.32
N PHE A 110 -2.30 -21.18 6.51
CA PHE A 110 -1.65 -20.04 7.16
C PHE A 110 -0.29 -20.40 7.76
N LYS A 111 0.77 -19.79 7.23
CA LYS A 111 2.17 -20.06 7.57
C LYS A 111 2.84 -18.81 8.12
N PHE A 112 3.99 -19.02 8.76
CA PHE A 112 4.88 -17.94 9.22
C PHE A 112 5.20 -16.94 8.08
N ASN A 113 5.38 -17.42 6.85
CA ASN A 113 5.70 -16.58 5.71
C ASN A 113 4.59 -15.57 5.35
N ASP A 114 3.32 -15.91 5.54
CA ASP A 114 2.21 -15.07 5.10
C ASP A 114 2.14 -13.79 5.97
N TYR A 115 2.46 -13.92 7.25
CA TYR A 115 2.59 -12.80 8.16
C TYR A 115 3.97 -12.10 8.07
N PHE A 116 5.05 -12.86 7.85
CA PHE A 116 6.40 -12.28 7.86
C PHE A 116 6.79 -11.59 6.54
N SER A 117 6.35 -12.14 5.39
CA SER A 117 6.60 -11.63 4.03
C SER A 117 5.38 -10.93 3.44
N GLU A 118 4.20 -11.56 3.42
CA GLU A 118 3.09 -11.02 2.65
C GLU A 118 2.47 -9.78 3.31
N LYS A 119 2.31 -9.77 4.63
CA LYS A 119 1.93 -8.53 5.35
C LYS A 119 2.98 -7.42 5.21
N LEU A 120 4.26 -7.73 4.97
CA LEU A 120 5.28 -6.72 4.64
C LEU A 120 5.10 -6.20 3.21
N ARG A 121 4.78 -7.07 2.26
CA ARG A 121 4.44 -6.70 0.88
C ARG A 121 3.24 -5.75 0.87
N GLU A 122 2.16 -6.09 1.57
CA GLU A 122 0.99 -5.22 1.77
C GLU A 122 1.36 -3.87 2.40
N LYS A 123 2.17 -3.88 3.47
CA LYS A 123 2.69 -2.66 4.13
C LYS A 123 3.50 -1.77 3.18
N LEU A 124 4.37 -2.35 2.35
CA LEU A 124 5.17 -1.60 1.38
C LEU A 124 4.32 -1.06 0.23
N GLN A 125 3.33 -1.82 -0.25
CA GLN A 125 2.37 -1.35 -1.26
C GLN A 125 1.59 -0.11 -0.78
N ASN A 126 1.22 -0.05 0.51
CA ASN A 126 0.56 1.10 1.13
C ASN A 126 1.43 2.37 1.25
N ILE A 127 2.74 2.27 1.03
CA ILE A 127 3.64 3.43 0.97
C ILE A 127 3.73 3.89 -0.49
N MET A 128 3.22 5.08 -0.83
CA MET A 128 3.22 5.58 -2.21
C MET A 128 4.61 6.03 -2.71
N ILE A 129 5.52 6.40 -1.80
CA ILE A 129 6.85 6.95 -2.11
C ILE A 129 7.89 5.83 -2.04
N PHE A 130 8.58 5.56 -3.15
CA PHE A 130 9.55 4.45 -3.22
C PHE A 130 10.80 4.71 -2.36
N GLU A 131 11.20 5.96 -2.15
CA GLU A 131 12.26 6.32 -1.19
C GLU A 131 11.87 5.92 0.24
N ASP A 132 10.60 6.13 0.63
CA ASP A 132 10.10 5.74 1.95
C ASP A 132 9.99 4.21 2.09
N ARG A 133 9.66 3.49 1.00
CA ARG A 133 9.75 2.01 0.97
C ARG A 133 11.18 1.57 1.24
N ASP A 134 12.15 2.11 0.50
CA ASP A 134 13.56 1.70 0.62
C ASP A 134 14.17 2.10 1.98
N SER A 135 13.77 3.25 2.54
CA SER A 135 14.10 3.65 3.91
C SER A 135 13.56 2.66 4.93
N LEU A 136 12.27 2.26 4.83
CA LEU A 136 11.69 1.24 5.72
C LEU A 136 12.38 -0.12 5.55
N LYS A 137 12.62 -0.57 4.30
CA LYS A 137 13.36 -1.80 4.01
C LYS A 137 14.75 -1.80 4.66
N GLN A 138 15.50 -0.69 4.56
CA GLN A 138 16.81 -0.55 5.19
C GLN A 138 16.73 -0.65 6.73
N GLN A 139 15.73 0.01 7.35
CA GLN A 139 15.52 -0.04 8.79
C GLN A 139 15.14 -1.45 9.26
N ILE A 140 14.27 -2.16 8.54
CA ILE A 140 13.91 -3.56 8.82
C ILE A 140 15.12 -4.48 8.66
N ARG A 141 15.93 -4.34 7.60
CA ARG A 141 17.17 -5.11 7.42
C ARG A 141 18.13 -4.92 8.60
N LYS A 142 18.32 -3.67 9.05
CA LYS A 142 19.14 -3.36 10.22
C LYS A 142 18.58 -4.07 11.47
N ALA A 143 17.29 -3.87 11.75
CA ALA A 143 16.61 -4.47 12.90
C ALA A 143 16.78 -6.00 12.93
N LEU A 144 16.58 -6.69 11.80
CA LEU A 144 16.80 -8.13 11.66
C LEU A 144 18.24 -8.56 11.98
N THR A 145 19.24 -7.84 11.47
CA THR A 145 20.66 -8.16 11.72
C THR A 145 21.12 -7.83 13.14
N GLU A 146 20.38 -6.99 13.87
CA GLU A 146 20.65 -6.61 15.26
C GLU A 146 19.75 -7.33 16.28
N ASN A 147 18.75 -8.09 15.82
CA ASN A 147 17.74 -8.75 16.64
C ASN A 147 18.35 -9.84 17.56
N LYS A 148 18.10 -9.70 18.87
CA LYS A 148 18.66 -10.55 19.94
C LYS A 148 17.74 -11.68 20.39
N GLU A 149 16.54 -11.81 19.82
CA GLU A 149 15.61 -12.90 20.10
C GLU A 149 16.27 -14.26 19.79
N VAL A 150 16.26 -15.17 20.76
CA VAL A 150 16.70 -16.56 20.60
C VAL A 150 15.59 -17.33 19.88
N LEU A 151 15.85 -17.83 18.68
CA LEU A 151 14.79 -18.36 17.81
C LEU A 151 14.45 -19.84 18.12
N PHE A 152 15.47 -20.66 18.40
CA PHE A 152 15.37 -22.11 18.67
C PHE A 152 16.36 -22.54 19.75
N ASP A 153 16.11 -23.64 20.48
CA ASP A 153 17.09 -24.18 21.44
C ASP A 153 18.19 -24.99 20.75
N VAL A 154 19.11 -24.29 20.08
CA VAL A 154 20.33 -24.83 19.45
C VAL A 154 21.51 -23.88 19.67
N LYS A 155 22.73 -24.40 19.58
CA LYS A 155 23.96 -23.56 19.56
C LYS A 155 24.45 -23.40 18.12
N LEU A 156 24.94 -22.21 17.81
CA LEU A 156 25.54 -21.90 16.51
C LEU A 156 27.05 -21.92 16.64
N ASP A 157 27.73 -22.58 15.70
CA ASP A 157 29.18 -22.45 15.56
C ASP A 157 29.47 -21.25 14.65
N ILE A 158 30.01 -20.18 15.24
CA ILE A 158 30.37 -18.94 14.55
C ILE A 158 31.83 -18.67 14.88
N ASP A 159 32.70 -18.73 13.87
CA ASP A 159 34.15 -18.56 14.00
C ASP A 159 34.80 -19.46 15.08
N GLY A 160 34.30 -20.69 15.23
CA GLY A 160 34.77 -21.66 16.22
C GLY A 160 34.22 -21.44 17.64
N LYS A 161 33.30 -20.47 17.82
CA LYS A 161 32.64 -20.19 19.10
C LYS A 161 31.20 -20.68 19.11
N GLN A 162 30.82 -21.29 20.23
CA GLN A 162 29.47 -21.79 20.46
C GLN A 162 28.57 -20.66 20.98
N GLU A 163 27.89 -20.01 20.05
CA GLU A 163 27.02 -18.85 20.26
C GLU A 163 25.55 -19.24 20.45
N LYS A 164 24.76 -18.33 21.04
CA LYS A 164 23.30 -18.49 21.09
C LYS A 164 22.69 -18.32 19.70
N SER A 165 21.63 -19.06 19.41
CA SER A 165 20.77 -19.03 18.22
C SER A 165 19.90 -17.77 18.09
N THR A 166 20.47 -16.59 18.36
CA THR A 166 19.77 -15.33 18.12
C THR A 166 19.60 -15.08 16.62
N ILE A 167 18.57 -14.31 16.24
CA ILE A 167 18.34 -13.96 14.83
C ILE A 167 19.58 -13.25 14.22
N ALA A 168 20.19 -12.31 14.95
CA ALA A 168 21.46 -11.68 14.57
C ALA A 168 22.60 -12.70 14.36
N ASN A 169 22.73 -13.71 15.22
CA ASN A 169 23.75 -14.75 15.09
C ASN A 169 23.46 -15.72 13.93
N TRP A 170 22.19 -15.99 13.63
CA TRP A 170 21.78 -16.68 12.40
C TRP A 170 22.18 -15.89 11.15
N PHE A 171 22.01 -14.56 11.14
CA PHE A 171 22.51 -13.71 10.05
C PHE A 171 24.03 -13.72 9.92
N LYS A 172 24.80 -13.70 11.03
CA LYS A 172 26.28 -13.87 10.97
C LYS A 172 26.66 -15.19 10.31
N LEU A 173 26.05 -16.30 10.73
CA LEU A 173 26.28 -17.62 10.15
C LEU A 173 25.91 -17.65 8.66
N TYR A 174 24.78 -17.06 8.30
CA TYR A 174 24.34 -16.95 6.91
C TYR A 174 25.32 -16.14 6.05
N PHE A 175 25.73 -14.95 6.48
CA PHE A 175 26.69 -14.10 5.74
C PHE A 175 28.08 -14.72 5.65
N ALA A 176 28.52 -15.52 6.64
CA ALA A 176 29.79 -16.25 6.55
C ALA A 176 29.77 -17.36 5.47
N ASN A 177 28.59 -17.90 5.14
CA ASN A 177 28.43 -18.97 4.14
C ASN A 177 28.05 -18.44 2.74
N VAL A 178 27.17 -17.43 2.67
CA VAL A 178 26.59 -16.91 1.42
C VAL A 178 27.27 -15.60 0.98
N GLY A 179 27.74 -14.80 1.93
CA GLY A 179 28.21 -13.42 1.74
C GLY A 179 27.14 -12.38 2.06
N ALA A 180 27.56 -11.15 2.36
CA ALA A 180 26.65 -10.03 2.65
C ALA A 180 26.19 -9.25 1.39
N GLY A 181 26.78 -9.55 0.22
CA GLY A 181 26.56 -8.85 -1.04
C GLY A 181 25.24 -9.19 -1.76
N GLY A 182 25.26 -9.18 -3.09
CA GLY A 182 24.13 -9.55 -3.93
C GLY A 182 23.76 -11.04 -3.85
N ILE A 183 22.54 -11.38 -4.29
CA ILE A 183 21.93 -12.71 -4.12
C ILE A 183 22.66 -13.78 -4.94
N ASP A 184 23.48 -14.59 -4.28
CA ASP A 184 24.02 -15.84 -4.83
C ASP A 184 23.06 -16.99 -4.49
N LYS A 185 22.11 -17.25 -5.41
CA LYS A 185 21.10 -18.32 -5.24
C LYS A 185 21.72 -19.71 -5.07
N LEU A 186 22.89 -19.98 -5.65
CA LEU A 186 23.56 -21.26 -5.52
C LEU A 186 24.10 -21.44 -4.09
N LYS A 187 24.81 -20.45 -3.55
CA LYS A 187 25.27 -20.48 -2.15
C LYS A 187 24.12 -20.50 -1.16
N GLN A 188 23.05 -19.76 -1.42
CA GLN A 188 21.85 -19.80 -0.58
C GLN A 188 21.24 -21.21 -0.55
N THR A 189 21.09 -21.88 -1.70
CA THR A 189 20.63 -23.28 -1.77
C THR A 189 21.60 -24.24 -1.07
N GLN A 190 22.91 -24.07 -1.24
CA GLN A 190 23.94 -24.86 -0.54
C GLN A 190 23.86 -24.66 0.97
N PHE A 191 23.67 -23.43 1.46
CA PHE A 191 23.49 -23.15 2.88
C PHE A 191 22.29 -23.91 3.46
N PHE A 192 21.13 -23.83 2.83
CA PHE A 192 19.93 -24.55 3.29
C PHE A 192 20.08 -26.08 3.24
N THR A 193 20.80 -26.63 2.26
CA THR A 193 20.88 -28.08 2.00
C THR A 193 22.11 -28.78 2.59
N GLN A 194 23.20 -28.06 2.88
CA GLN A 194 24.49 -28.65 3.26
C GLN A 194 25.03 -28.13 4.60
N ASN A 195 24.56 -26.98 5.10
CA ASN A 195 25.03 -26.48 6.40
C ASN A 195 24.59 -27.42 7.53
N LYS A 196 25.53 -27.93 8.31
CA LYS A 196 25.27 -28.94 9.37
C LYS A 196 24.27 -28.47 10.42
N VAL A 197 24.29 -27.19 10.78
CA VAL A 197 23.38 -26.63 11.79
C VAL A 197 21.97 -26.51 11.20
N MET A 198 21.83 -26.01 9.96
CA MET A 198 20.55 -26.00 9.24
C MET A 198 19.94 -27.40 9.11
N GLN A 199 20.76 -28.40 8.77
CA GLN A 199 20.32 -29.79 8.64
C GLN A 199 19.97 -30.46 9.98
N SER A 200 20.36 -29.89 11.12
CA SER A 200 19.93 -30.38 12.45
C SER A 200 18.55 -29.85 12.89
N LEU A 201 18.04 -28.81 12.23
CA LEU A 201 16.72 -28.25 12.50
C LEU A 201 15.60 -29.11 11.89
N ASN A 202 14.42 -29.10 12.51
CA ASN A 202 13.23 -29.70 11.92
C ASN A 202 12.68 -28.85 10.74
N LYS A 203 11.80 -29.44 9.91
CA LYS A 203 11.27 -28.78 8.69
C LYS A 203 10.66 -27.40 8.97
N ASN A 204 9.82 -27.26 9.99
CA ASN A 204 9.20 -25.98 10.35
C ASN A 204 10.25 -24.93 10.76
N GLN A 205 11.26 -25.32 11.54
CA GLN A 205 12.38 -24.44 11.90
C GLN A 205 13.21 -24.00 10.68
N GLN A 206 13.44 -24.90 9.73
CA GLN A 206 14.09 -24.58 8.45
C GLN A 206 13.24 -23.62 7.60
N GLU A 207 11.92 -23.81 7.56
CA GLU A 207 10.98 -22.94 6.84
C GLU A 207 10.88 -21.53 7.44
N ILE A 208 10.89 -21.40 8.77
CA ILE A 208 10.94 -20.10 9.46
C ILE A 208 12.22 -19.34 9.10
N LEU A 209 13.40 -19.98 9.22
CA LEU A 209 14.67 -19.34 8.82
C LEU A 209 14.72 -19.03 7.33
N ARG A 210 14.16 -19.91 6.49
CA ARG A 210 14.04 -19.67 5.05
C ARG A 210 13.26 -18.40 4.79
N SER A 211 12.07 -18.24 5.37
CA SER A 211 11.25 -17.04 5.24
C SER A 211 12.02 -15.80 5.73
N ILE A 212 12.70 -15.86 6.88
CA ILE A 212 13.50 -14.75 7.41
C ILE A 212 14.61 -14.32 6.42
N PHE A 213 15.40 -15.26 5.90
CA PHE A 213 16.49 -14.96 4.98
C PHE A 213 15.99 -14.55 3.58
N GLU A 214 14.99 -15.23 3.03
CA GLU A 214 14.44 -14.91 1.70
C GLU A 214 13.76 -13.53 1.70
N THR A 215 13.01 -13.17 2.75
CA THR A 215 12.49 -11.81 2.94
C THR A 215 13.62 -10.79 3.06
N TYR A 216 14.65 -11.06 3.86
CA TYR A 216 15.81 -10.16 4.02
C TYR A 216 16.52 -9.88 2.69
N GLU A 217 16.77 -10.92 1.89
CA GLU A 217 17.36 -10.77 0.55
C GLU A 217 16.42 -10.03 -0.41
N GLN A 218 15.11 -10.28 -0.33
CA GLN A 218 14.11 -9.59 -1.16
C GLN A 218 14.07 -8.08 -0.88
N ILE A 219 14.13 -7.67 0.39
CA ILE A 219 14.15 -6.25 0.79
C ILE A 219 15.54 -5.59 0.71
N LYS A 220 16.57 -6.28 0.18
CA LYS A 220 17.76 -5.59 -0.35
C LYS A 220 17.48 -4.92 -1.68
N ILE A 221 16.48 -5.39 -2.43
CA ILE A 221 16.17 -4.86 -3.76
C ILE A 221 15.31 -3.60 -3.61
N SER A 222 15.86 -2.49 -4.08
CA SER A 222 15.20 -1.19 -4.14
C SER A 222 13.89 -1.26 -4.91
N SER A 223 12.83 -0.59 -4.42
CA SER A 223 11.54 -0.49 -5.11
C SER A 223 11.63 0.21 -6.48
N TYR A 224 12.72 0.94 -6.74
CA TYR A 224 13.05 1.51 -8.05
C TYR A 224 13.45 0.49 -9.12
N LYS A 225 13.73 -0.77 -8.73
CA LYS A 225 14.09 -1.85 -9.66
C LYS A 225 12.90 -2.77 -9.85
N GLU A 226 12.70 -3.25 -11.08
CA GLU A 226 11.66 -4.21 -11.43
C GLU A 226 11.58 -5.41 -10.46
N ALA A 227 12.73 -6.00 -10.11
CA ALA A 227 12.83 -7.10 -9.15
C ALA A 227 12.54 -6.72 -7.68
N GLY A 228 12.37 -5.44 -7.38
CA GLY A 228 12.04 -4.89 -6.06
C GLY A 228 10.63 -4.31 -5.98
N ILE A 229 9.86 -4.30 -7.07
CA ILE A 229 8.45 -3.86 -7.08
C ILE A 229 7.60 -4.87 -6.31
N GLU A 230 6.90 -4.37 -5.30
CA GLU A 230 6.03 -5.14 -4.39
C GLU A 230 4.64 -5.40 -4.97
N THR A 231 4.23 -4.58 -5.93
CA THR A 231 2.91 -4.63 -6.58
C THR A 231 2.88 -5.70 -7.66
N GLU A 232 1.75 -6.39 -7.81
CA GLU A 232 1.56 -7.39 -8.86
C GLU A 232 1.34 -6.70 -10.21
N VAL A 233 2.20 -6.99 -11.18
CA VAL A 233 2.07 -6.51 -12.56
C VAL A 233 1.56 -7.68 -13.42
N GLY A 234 0.32 -7.58 -13.90
CA GLY A 234 -0.23 -8.58 -14.82
C GLY A 234 0.52 -8.57 -16.15
N PHE A 235 0.76 -9.76 -16.72
CA PHE A 235 1.34 -9.93 -18.05
C PHE A 235 0.65 -11.07 -18.82
N GLU A 236 0.71 -11.01 -20.14
CA GLU A 236 0.29 -12.08 -21.04
C GLU A 236 1.36 -12.30 -22.11
N ASP A 237 1.70 -13.56 -22.38
CA ASP A 237 2.59 -13.94 -23.48
C ASP A 237 2.11 -15.21 -24.19
N ALA A 238 2.86 -15.68 -25.20
CA ALA A 238 2.52 -16.87 -25.97
C ALA A 238 2.45 -18.18 -25.16
N LYS A 239 2.81 -18.17 -23.86
CA LYS A 239 2.71 -19.29 -22.91
C LYS A 239 1.60 -19.07 -21.86
N GLY A 240 0.84 -17.98 -21.95
CA GLY A 240 -0.34 -17.67 -21.15
C GLY A 240 -0.18 -16.53 -20.15
N GLU A 241 -1.30 -16.17 -19.53
CA GLU A 241 -1.46 -15.11 -18.51
C GLU A 241 -0.70 -15.41 -17.20
N GLY A 242 -0.25 -14.35 -16.50
CA GLY A 242 0.33 -14.45 -15.16
C GLY A 242 0.58 -13.08 -14.50
N THR A 243 1.28 -13.11 -13.37
CA THR A 243 1.74 -11.93 -12.63
C THR A 243 3.26 -11.92 -12.46
N LEU A 244 3.84 -10.73 -12.52
CA LEU A 244 5.20 -10.44 -12.08
C LEU A 244 5.13 -9.77 -10.70
N ILE A 245 5.78 -10.37 -9.71
CA ILE A 245 5.86 -9.87 -8.34
C ILE A 245 7.31 -10.00 -7.90
N TYR A 246 7.96 -8.93 -7.45
CA TYR A 246 9.39 -8.95 -7.11
C TYR A 246 10.30 -9.52 -8.22
N GLY A 247 9.94 -9.32 -9.49
CA GLY A 247 10.64 -9.91 -10.64
C GLY A 247 10.54 -11.44 -10.73
N LYS A 248 9.74 -12.10 -9.88
CA LYS A 248 9.36 -13.51 -10.03
C LYS A 248 8.12 -13.59 -10.91
N LEU A 249 8.19 -14.47 -11.91
CA LEU A 249 7.12 -14.74 -12.85
C LEU A 249 6.22 -15.87 -12.32
N GLU A 250 5.01 -15.56 -11.90
CA GLU A 250 4.00 -16.54 -11.51
C GLU A 250 2.95 -16.68 -12.61
N ARG A 251 2.79 -17.89 -13.15
CA ARG A 251 1.81 -18.16 -14.21
C ARG A 251 0.55 -18.75 -13.61
N TYR A 252 -0.59 -18.30 -14.09
CA TYR A 252 -1.87 -18.84 -13.65
C TYR A 252 -2.07 -20.26 -14.21
N ASP A 253 -2.58 -21.18 -13.39
CA ASP A 253 -2.96 -22.53 -13.84
C ASP A 253 -4.09 -22.40 -14.89
N PRO A 254 -3.90 -22.82 -16.16
CA PRO A 254 -4.91 -22.69 -17.20
C PRO A 254 -6.24 -23.37 -16.85
N LYS A 255 -6.23 -24.41 -16.00
CA LYS A 255 -7.46 -25.05 -15.51
C LYS A 255 -8.20 -24.17 -14.51
N LYS A 256 -7.49 -23.49 -13.61
CA LYS A 256 -8.08 -22.52 -12.68
C LYS A 256 -8.61 -21.30 -13.42
N VAL A 257 -7.83 -20.73 -14.36
CA VAL A 257 -8.28 -19.63 -15.23
C VAL A 257 -9.53 -20.02 -16.00
N LYS A 258 -9.55 -21.21 -16.64
CA LYS A 258 -10.74 -21.69 -17.35
C LYS A 258 -11.94 -21.92 -16.42
N LYS A 259 -11.74 -22.45 -15.21
CA LYS A 259 -12.81 -22.62 -14.23
C LYS A 259 -13.37 -21.27 -13.77
N PHE A 260 -12.51 -20.26 -13.58
CA PHE A 260 -12.90 -18.90 -13.23
C PHE A 260 -13.64 -18.19 -14.37
N LYS A 261 -13.10 -18.21 -15.61
CA LYS A 261 -13.77 -17.67 -16.80
C LYS A 261 -15.13 -18.35 -17.05
N ASN A 262 -15.24 -19.66 -16.81
CA ASN A 262 -16.54 -20.36 -16.83
C ASN A 262 -17.49 -19.89 -15.72
N PHE A 263 -17.02 -19.73 -14.48
CA PHE A 263 -17.84 -19.24 -13.36
C PHE A 263 -18.35 -17.81 -13.61
N ILE A 264 -17.47 -16.92 -14.08
CA ILE A 264 -17.80 -15.56 -14.52
C ILE A 264 -18.91 -15.62 -15.58
N LYS A 265 -18.72 -16.40 -16.65
CA LYS A 265 -19.73 -16.58 -17.71
C LYS A 265 -21.08 -17.09 -17.18
N THR A 266 -21.09 -18.09 -16.29
CA THR A 266 -22.33 -18.58 -15.68
C THR A 266 -22.99 -17.52 -14.80
N TYR A 267 -22.21 -16.67 -14.11
CA TYR A 267 -22.75 -15.56 -13.32
C TYR A 267 -23.36 -14.46 -14.22
N GLU A 268 -22.75 -14.16 -15.36
CA GLU A 268 -23.29 -13.25 -16.39
C GLU A 268 -24.60 -13.77 -17.00
N GLU A 269 -24.66 -15.08 -17.29
CA GLU A 269 -25.85 -15.77 -17.81
C GLU A 269 -27.01 -15.74 -16.79
N ILE A 270 -26.72 -15.78 -15.49
CA ILE A 270 -27.73 -15.76 -14.41
C ILE A 270 -28.23 -14.34 -14.10
N GLU A 271 -27.34 -13.33 -13.95
CA GLU A 271 -27.78 -11.96 -13.63
C GLU A 271 -28.17 -11.13 -14.87
N GLY A 272 -28.03 -11.68 -16.09
CA GLY A 272 -28.36 -10.98 -17.34
C GLY A 272 -27.42 -9.81 -17.66
N VAL A 273 -26.33 -9.67 -16.89
CA VAL A 273 -25.31 -8.65 -17.05
C VAL A 273 -24.13 -9.27 -17.77
N LYS A 274 -24.02 -9.03 -19.08
CA LYS A 274 -22.76 -9.28 -19.80
C LYS A 274 -21.66 -8.40 -19.19
N ILE A 275 -20.63 -9.03 -18.65
CA ILE A 275 -19.38 -8.36 -18.32
C ILE A 275 -18.61 -8.31 -19.65
N PRO A 276 -18.21 -7.13 -20.17
CA PRO A 276 -17.35 -7.09 -21.35
C PRO A 276 -16.09 -7.93 -21.12
N ASP A 277 -15.57 -8.63 -22.12
CA ASP A 277 -14.36 -9.43 -21.99
C ASP A 277 -13.20 -8.59 -21.40
N ASP A 278 -13.12 -7.31 -21.78
CA ASP A 278 -12.22 -6.26 -21.25
C ASP A 278 -12.38 -5.93 -19.75
N LYS A 279 -13.31 -6.59 -19.03
CA LYS A 279 -13.55 -6.43 -17.60
C LYS A 279 -13.39 -7.73 -16.81
N VAL A 280 -13.06 -8.84 -17.45
CA VAL A 280 -12.57 -10.07 -16.79
C VAL A 280 -11.05 -9.97 -16.67
N VAL A 281 -10.56 -8.89 -16.05
CA VAL A 281 -9.14 -8.56 -15.96
C VAL A 281 -8.60 -8.96 -14.58
N ALA A 282 -7.40 -9.55 -14.59
CA ALA A 282 -6.51 -9.65 -13.45
C ALA A 282 -6.10 -8.23 -12.94
N PRO A 283 -5.22 -8.05 -11.93
CA PRO A 283 -4.78 -6.69 -11.56
C PRO A 283 -4.19 -5.93 -12.77
N PRO A 284 -4.34 -4.59 -12.82
CA PRO A 284 -4.57 -3.84 -14.05
C PRO A 284 -3.46 -4.01 -15.10
N ALA A 285 -3.88 -4.32 -16.32
CA ALA A 285 -2.98 -4.50 -17.46
C ALA A 285 -2.29 -3.18 -17.85
N GLY A 286 -0.96 -3.19 -17.77
CA GLY A 286 -0.13 -2.26 -18.53
C GLY A 286 -0.21 -2.55 -20.03
N ILE A 287 0.21 -1.57 -20.85
CA ILE A 287 0.10 -1.59 -22.32
C ILE A 287 0.69 -2.88 -22.92
N ALA A 288 -0.13 -3.63 -23.67
CA ALA A 288 0.30 -4.85 -24.35
C ALA A 288 1.27 -4.55 -25.50
N MET A 289 2.47 -5.12 -25.47
CA MET A 289 3.41 -5.08 -26.59
C MET A 289 3.13 -6.21 -27.60
N GLN A 290 2.82 -5.85 -28.83
CA GLN A 290 2.87 -6.80 -29.95
C GLN A 290 4.30 -6.91 -30.49
N SER A 291 4.83 -8.13 -30.59
CA SER A 291 6.11 -8.40 -31.27
C SER A 291 5.89 -9.06 -32.64
N SER A 292 6.51 -8.51 -33.67
CA SER A 292 6.47 -9.02 -35.05
C SER A 292 7.59 -10.03 -35.32
N GLY A 293 7.28 -11.14 -36.01
CA GLY A 293 8.27 -12.14 -36.45
C GLY A 293 7.62 -13.35 -37.12
N GLN A 294 8.14 -13.76 -38.30
CA GLN A 294 7.46 -14.68 -39.23
C GLN A 294 7.63 -16.20 -38.94
N PRO A 295 6.80 -17.08 -39.57
CA PRO A 295 6.67 -18.49 -39.18
C PRO A 295 7.47 -19.49 -40.06
N MET A 296 7.60 -20.73 -39.58
CA MET A 296 7.96 -21.91 -40.39
C MET A 296 7.17 -23.18 -39.96
N PRO A 297 7.06 -24.22 -40.82
CA PRO A 297 5.82 -24.99 -41.00
C PRO A 297 5.72 -26.36 -40.26
N PRO A 298 4.57 -27.07 -40.31
CA PRO A 298 4.23 -28.15 -39.38
C PRO A 298 4.36 -29.59 -39.92
N SER A 299 4.50 -30.55 -39.01
CA SER A 299 4.35 -32.00 -39.20
C SER A 299 4.26 -32.68 -37.81
N ALA A 300 3.42 -33.67 -37.47
CA ALA A 300 2.22 -34.24 -38.10
C ALA A 300 1.25 -34.77 -36.99
N LYS A 301 0.03 -35.16 -37.36
CA LYS A 301 -1.02 -35.77 -36.49
C LYS A 301 -0.89 -37.34 -36.47
N PRO A 302 -1.86 -38.11 -35.93
CA PRO A 302 -2.32 -38.25 -34.53
C PRO A 302 -2.39 -39.74 -34.08
N MET A 303 -2.90 -40.05 -32.88
CA MET A 303 -3.69 -41.24 -32.44
C MET A 303 -3.57 -41.38 -30.90
N ALA A 304 -4.45 -42.03 -30.12
CA ALA A 304 -5.89 -42.37 -30.26
C ALA A 304 -6.42 -42.69 -28.83
N THR A 305 -7.74 -42.55 -28.58
CA THR A 305 -8.39 -42.97 -27.31
C THR A 305 -9.00 -44.38 -27.42
N PRO A 306 -9.13 -45.11 -26.30
CA PRO A 306 -10.47 -45.38 -25.73
C PRO A 306 -10.52 -45.10 -24.21
N LYS A 307 -11.61 -44.60 -23.60
CA LYS A 307 -12.89 -45.28 -23.23
C LYS A 307 -12.67 -46.55 -22.38
N LEU A 308 -13.38 -46.84 -21.27
CA LEU A 308 -14.42 -46.13 -20.49
C LEU A 308 -14.57 -46.89 -19.14
N LYS A 309 -14.92 -46.21 -18.03
CA LYS A 309 -16.01 -46.63 -17.10
C LYS A 309 -16.16 -45.65 -15.93
N ARG A 310 -17.42 -45.32 -15.65
CA ARG A 310 -17.98 -44.61 -14.48
C ARG A 310 -19.19 -45.45 -14.03
N LEU A 311 -19.92 -44.97 -13.01
CA LEU A 311 -21.10 -45.53 -12.31
C LEU A 311 -20.68 -46.24 -11.01
N GLU A 312 -21.27 -45.98 -9.83
CA GLU A 312 -22.33 -45.05 -9.37
C GLU A 312 -21.91 -44.58 -7.94
N ASP A 313 -22.06 -43.32 -7.52
CA ASP A 313 -23.27 -42.70 -6.93
C ASP A 313 -23.80 -43.49 -5.70
N ILE A 314 -24.01 -42.88 -4.52
CA ILE A 314 -25.28 -42.22 -4.18
C ILE A 314 -25.17 -41.28 -2.94
N GLN A 315 -25.67 -40.06 -3.11
CA GLN A 315 -26.40 -39.17 -2.18
C GLN A 315 -25.90 -38.90 -0.73
N SER A 316 -25.58 -37.63 -0.49
CA SER A 316 -26.18 -36.85 0.63
C SER A 316 -26.47 -35.42 0.15
N HIS A 317 -27.65 -35.25 -0.46
CA HIS A 317 -28.02 -34.04 -1.22
C HIS A 317 -28.87 -33.06 -0.38
N ASP A 318 -28.46 -32.74 0.85
CA ASP A 318 -29.26 -31.86 1.73
C ASP A 318 -28.49 -30.84 2.59
N LEU A 319 -27.15 -30.73 2.49
CA LEU A 319 -26.37 -29.77 3.30
C LEU A 319 -26.02 -28.44 2.60
N VAL A 320 -26.49 -28.20 1.37
CA VAL A 320 -26.09 -27.02 0.56
C VAL A 320 -27.17 -25.93 0.51
N LYS A 321 -28.39 -26.17 0.99
CA LYS A 321 -29.50 -25.20 0.90
C LYS A 321 -29.61 -24.19 2.05
N GLU A 322 -28.96 -24.43 3.19
CA GLU A 322 -29.12 -23.57 4.38
C GLU A 322 -28.00 -22.52 4.55
N GLN A 323 -26.80 -22.75 4.01
CA GLN A 323 -25.70 -21.78 4.07
C GLN A 323 -25.81 -20.63 3.05
N ALA A 324 -26.76 -20.69 2.12
CA ALA A 324 -26.93 -19.67 1.07
C ALA A 324 -27.69 -18.41 1.54
N HIS A 325 -28.38 -18.44 2.69
CA HIS A 325 -29.34 -17.38 3.05
C HIS A 325 -28.84 -16.31 4.03
N ILE A 326 -27.62 -16.44 4.57
CA ILE A 326 -27.05 -15.52 5.59
C ILE A 326 -25.92 -14.63 5.04
N LEU A 327 -25.36 -14.93 3.85
CA LEU A 327 -24.29 -14.11 3.24
C LEU A 327 -24.78 -12.99 2.30
N THR A 328 -26.08 -12.69 2.25
CA THR A 328 -26.67 -11.69 1.34
C THR A 328 -27.16 -10.42 2.04
N SER A 329 -26.33 -9.84 2.92
CA SER A 329 -26.58 -8.52 3.53
C SER A 329 -25.29 -7.69 3.70
N SER A 330 -24.61 -7.40 2.60
CA SER A 330 -23.69 -6.25 2.51
C SER A 330 -23.83 -5.54 1.15
N PRO A 331 -23.82 -4.19 1.08
CA PRO A 331 -24.30 -3.49 -0.12
C PRO A 331 -23.27 -3.52 -1.26
N LYS A 332 -23.67 -4.03 -2.44
CA LYS A 332 -22.85 -3.97 -3.67
C LYS A 332 -22.49 -2.51 -4.01
N ILE A 333 -21.20 -2.15 -4.03
CA ILE A 333 -20.73 -0.82 -4.48
C ILE A 333 -20.98 -0.68 -5.98
N LYS A 334 -21.94 0.17 -6.38
CA LYS A 334 -22.23 0.48 -7.78
C LYS A 334 -21.60 1.84 -8.16
N LYS A 335 -20.81 1.88 -9.24
CA LYS A 335 -20.48 3.16 -9.91
C LYS A 335 -21.75 3.76 -10.52
N ALA A 336 -21.95 5.06 -10.38
CA ALA A 336 -23.13 5.74 -10.92
C ALA A 336 -23.14 5.74 -12.46
N LYS A 337 -24.33 5.59 -13.07
CA LYS A 337 -24.53 5.91 -14.50
C LYS A 337 -24.45 7.42 -14.70
N LYS A 338 -23.93 7.85 -15.85
CA LYS A 338 -23.77 9.26 -16.22
C LYS A 338 -25.15 9.94 -16.31
N VAL A 339 -25.43 10.91 -15.44
CA VAL A 339 -26.73 11.60 -15.35
C VAL A 339 -26.79 12.78 -16.32
N ALA A 340 -27.93 12.96 -16.99
CA ALA A 340 -28.13 14.01 -18.01
C ALA A 340 -28.17 15.43 -17.41
N ASN A 341 -28.75 15.59 -16.23
CA ASN A 341 -28.77 16.87 -15.49
C ASN A 341 -28.27 16.70 -14.04
N PRO A 342 -26.94 16.77 -13.79
CA PRO A 342 -26.39 16.68 -12.45
C PRO A 342 -26.85 17.80 -11.50
N GLY A 343 -27.09 19.01 -12.01
CA GLY A 343 -27.46 20.17 -11.19
C GLY A 343 -28.81 19.98 -10.49
N ALA A 344 -29.82 19.54 -11.25
CA ALA A 344 -31.16 19.31 -10.70
C ALA A 344 -31.21 18.20 -9.64
N VAL A 345 -30.40 17.13 -9.80
CA VAL A 345 -30.25 16.08 -8.77
C VAL A 345 -29.67 16.65 -7.48
N ILE A 346 -28.65 17.52 -7.57
CA ILE A 346 -28.00 18.11 -6.41
C ILE A 346 -28.96 19.05 -5.67
N GLU A 347 -29.69 19.90 -6.41
CA GLU A 347 -30.67 20.83 -5.84
C GLU A 347 -31.82 20.07 -5.15
N ALA A 348 -32.35 19.00 -5.78
CA ALA A 348 -33.35 18.14 -5.19
C ALA A 348 -32.88 17.46 -3.88
N VAL A 349 -31.61 17.07 -3.79
CA VAL A 349 -31.02 16.52 -2.54
C VAL A 349 -30.84 17.60 -1.48
N ILE A 350 -30.40 18.81 -1.84
CA ILE A 350 -30.27 19.94 -0.90
C ILE A 350 -31.62 20.27 -0.26
N VAL A 351 -32.67 20.36 -1.07
CA VAL A 351 -34.04 20.61 -0.59
C VAL A 351 -34.58 19.41 0.20
N GLY A 352 -34.48 18.20 -0.33
CA GLY A 352 -35.04 16.98 0.27
C GLY A 352 -34.38 16.55 1.59
N GLN A 353 -33.11 16.91 1.82
CA GLN A 353 -32.40 16.67 3.07
C GLN A 353 -32.29 17.92 3.96
N ASN A 354 -32.90 19.06 3.56
CA ASN A 354 -32.86 20.35 4.27
C ASN A 354 -31.43 20.78 4.63
N LEU A 355 -30.51 20.65 3.67
CA LEU A 355 -29.10 20.97 3.87
C LEU A 355 -28.88 22.48 4.03
N LYS A 356 -28.25 22.87 5.15
CA LYS A 356 -27.83 24.24 5.42
C LYS A 356 -26.31 24.32 5.49
N PHE A 357 -25.73 25.18 4.68
CA PHE A 357 -24.28 25.39 4.63
C PHE A 357 -23.92 26.67 5.40
N LYS A 358 -22.76 26.67 6.09
CA LYS A 358 -22.29 27.83 6.87
C LYS A 358 -21.93 29.04 5.99
N ASN A 359 -21.57 28.78 4.73
CA ASN A 359 -21.26 29.78 3.70
C ASN A 359 -21.42 29.16 2.30
N ASP A 360 -21.46 30.02 1.28
CA ASP A 360 -21.57 29.58 -0.13
C ASP A 360 -20.34 28.80 -0.60
N GLY A 361 -19.16 29.03 -0.01
CA GLY A 361 -17.94 28.28 -0.32
C GLY A 361 -18.06 26.78 0.02
N LEU A 362 -18.79 26.41 1.08
CA LEU A 362 -19.09 25.01 1.42
C LEU A 362 -20.21 24.44 0.56
N LYS A 363 -21.20 25.25 0.18
CA LYS A 363 -22.26 24.87 -0.78
C LYS A 363 -21.65 24.54 -2.14
N ASN A 364 -20.81 25.41 -2.68
CA ASN A 364 -20.13 25.20 -3.98
C ASN A 364 -19.18 23.99 -3.93
N ARG A 365 -18.50 23.74 -2.80
CA ARG A 365 -17.72 22.51 -2.59
C ARG A 365 -18.60 21.26 -2.62
N PHE A 366 -19.74 21.27 -1.92
CA PHE A 366 -20.70 20.17 -1.95
C PHE A 366 -21.22 19.91 -3.37
N GLU A 367 -21.61 20.96 -4.09
CA GLU A 367 -22.09 20.87 -5.47
C GLU A 367 -21.02 20.29 -6.41
N ASN A 368 -19.75 20.71 -6.28
CA ASN A 368 -18.64 20.16 -7.08
C ASN A 368 -18.31 18.70 -6.75
N LEU A 369 -18.35 18.30 -5.47
CA LEU A 369 -18.16 16.91 -5.06
C LEU A 369 -19.28 16.01 -5.61
N CYS A 370 -20.54 16.45 -5.52
CA CYS A 370 -21.68 15.72 -6.09
C CYS A 370 -21.64 15.70 -7.63
N SER A 371 -21.26 16.81 -8.28
CA SER A 371 -21.17 16.93 -9.74
C SER A 371 -20.11 15.99 -10.32
N THR A 372 -18.93 15.90 -9.69
CA THR A 372 -17.87 14.95 -10.11
C THR A 372 -18.28 13.49 -9.89
N PHE A 373 -19.04 13.20 -8.83
CA PHE A 373 -19.63 11.88 -8.59
C PHE A 373 -20.69 11.50 -9.65
N LEU A 374 -21.66 12.38 -9.93
CA LEU A 374 -22.72 12.14 -10.92
C LEU A 374 -22.20 12.08 -12.37
N LYS A 375 -21.03 12.66 -12.64
CA LYS A 375 -20.28 12.50 -13.91
C LYS A 375 -19.52 11.18 -14.01
N GLY A 376 -19.46 10.38 -12.93
CA GLY A 376 -18.77 9.09 -12.87
C GLY A 376 -17.25 9.18 -12.63
N VAL A 377 -16.74 10.37 -12.30
CA VAL A 377 -15.30 10.62 -12.04
C VAL A 377 -14.89 10.18 -10.63
N ARG A 378 -15.85 10.17 -9.69
CA ARG A 378 -15.64 9.87 -8.27
C ARG A 378 -16.46 8.65 -7.83
N THR A 379 -15.92 7.79 -6.98
CA THR A 379 -16.62 6.61 -6.42
C THR A 379 -17.46 6.95 -5.17
N ASN A 380 -18.33 6.03 -4.74
CA ASN A 380 -19.14 6.20 -3.52
C ASN A 380 -18.24 6.40 -2.28
N GLN A 381 -17.14 5.64 -2.20
CA GLN A 381 -16.18 5.72 -1.09
C GLN A 381 -15.38 7.03 -1.11
N GLU A 382 -14.99 7.51 -2.29
CA GLU A 382 -14.31 8.82 -2.43
C GLU A 382 -15.24 10.01 -2.17
N LEU A 383 -16.54 9.90 -2.49
CA LEU A 383 -17.52 10.93 -2.14
C LEU A 383 -17.79 10.94 -0.63
N LEU A 384 -17.97 9.75 -0.04
CA LEU A 384 -18.11 9.60 1.42
C LEU A 384 -16.89 10.16 2.15
N ALA A 385 -15.68 9.80 1.73
CA ALA A 385 -14.43 10.31 2.31
C ALA A 385 -14.27 11.82 2.13
N ALA A 386 -14.72 12.40 1.01
CA ALA A 386 -14.70 13.85 0.82
C ALA A 386 -15.68 14.60 1.72
N PHE A 387 -16.85 13.99 2.01
CA PHE A 387 -17.84 14.55 2.94
C PHE A 387 -17.37 14.46 4.40
N THR A 388 -16.75 13.34 4.82
CA THR A 388 -16.28 13.15 6.20
C THR A 388 -14.92 13.80 6.50
N LYS A 389 -14.17 14.21 5.48
CA LYS A 389 -12.90 14.92 5.67
C LYS A 389 -13.15 16.32 6.29
N PRO A 390 -12.30 16.81 7.21
CA PRO A 390 -12.48 18.11 7.84
C PRO A 390 -12.51 19.29 6.86
N GLU A 391 -13.28 20.34 7.19
CA GLU A 391 -13.41 21.58 6.39
C GLU A 391 -12.05 22.22 6.07
N LYS A 392 -11.12 22.20 7.04
CA LYS A 392 -9.76 22.73 6.91
C LYS A 392 -8.90 21.98 5.89
N ASN A 393 -9.23 20.72 5.63
CA ASN A 393 -8.49 19.86 4.69
C ASN A 393 -9.24 19.71 3.35
N GLY A 394 -10.17 20.61 3.05
CA GLY A 394 -10.93 20.63 1.78
C GLY A 394 -12.14 19.68 1.73
N GLY A 395 -12.57 19.11 2.86
CA GLY A 395 -13.83 18.37 2.96
C GLY A 395 -14.99 19.20 3.48
N LEU A 396 -16.02 18.54 4.01
CA LEU A 396 -17.24 19.16 4.57
C LEU A 396 -17.50 18.84 6.04
N ASP A 397 -16.65 18.03 6.69
CA ASP A 397 -16.72 17.68 8.13
C ASP A 397 -18.08 17.08 8.56
N PHE A 398 -18.72 16.33 7.65
CA PHE A 398 -19.96 15.62 7.96
C PHE A 398 -19.67 14.37 8.80
N ASN A 399 -20.51 14.11 9.80
CA ASN A 399 -20.53 12.82 10.49
C ASN A 399 -20.75 11.68 9.47
N ILE A 400 -20.08 10.54 9.66
CA ILE A 400 -20.09 9.40 8.72
C ILE A 400 -21.50 8.85 8.42
N ASP A 401 -22.40 8.81 9.39
CA ASP A 401 -23.78 8.33 9.19
C ASP A 401 -24.58 9.32 8.33
N PHE A 402 -24.37 10.62 8.59
CA PHE A 402 -24.99 11.67 7.80
C PHE A 402 -24.43 11.70 6.37
N ALA A 403 -23.12 11.60 6.19
CA ALA A 403 -22.47 11.53 4.90
C ALA A 403 -22.96 10.32 4.07
N ASN A 404 -23.08 9.14 4.69
CA ASN A 404 -23.68 7.95 4.06
C ASN A 404 -25.13 8.19 3.63
N LYS A 405 -25.96 8.83 4.49
CA LYS A 405 -27.35 9.20 4.15
C LYS A 405 -27.41 10.10 2.92
N ILE A 406 -26.54 11.10 2.82
CA ILE A 406 -26.50 12.02 1.67
C ILE A 406 -26.01 11.31 0.40
N VAL A 407 -24.96 10.47 0.48
CA VAL A 407 -24.49 9.66 -0.67
C VAL A 407 -25.60 8.75 -1.21
N ASN A 408 -26.35 8.07 -0.34
CA ASN A 408 -27.49 7.26 -0.75
C ASN A 408 -28.62 8.10 -1.37
N SER A 409 -28.95 9.26 -0.78
CA SER A 409 -29.94 10.18 -1.35
C SER A 409 -29.57 10.64 -2.76
N ILE A 410 -28.30 10.98 -3.01
CA ILE A 410 -27.79 11.35 -4.36
C ILE A 410 -27.93 10.17 -5.32
N ILE A 411 -27.56 8.96 -4.89
CA ILE A 411 -27.65 7.74 -5.70
C ILE A 411 -29.11 7.40 -6.05
N ASP A 412 -30.05 7.61 -5.15
CA ASP A 412 -31.47 7.30 -5.37
C ASP A 412 -32.16 8.38 -6.23
N THR A 413 -31.92 9.66 -5.97
CA THR A 413 -32.40 10.75 -6.84
C THR A 413 -31.82 10.64 -8.26
N ALA A 414 -30.56 10.21 -8.42
CA ALA A 414 -29.95 9.97 -9.74
C ALA A 414 -30.55 8.79 -10.53
N LYS A 415 -31.29 7.87 -9.89
CA LYS A 415 -31.97 6.75 -10.57
C LYS A 415 -33.34 7.14 -11.11
N ASP A 416 -33.93 8.23 -10.61
CA ASP A 416 -35.26 8.65 -11.00
C ASP A 416 -35.27 9.07 -12.49
N PRO A 417 -36.17 8.51 -13.32
CA PRO A 417 -36.27 8.82 -14.74
C PRO A 417 -36.31 10.33 -15.04
N GLN A 418 -36.89 11.15 -14.17
CA GLN A 418 -37.03 12.60 -14.41
C GLN A 418 -35.68 13.34 -14.55
N TYR A 419 -34.56 12.76 -14.06
CA TYR A 419 -33.22 13.34 -14.19
C TYR A 419 -32.33 12.63 -15.22
N GLN A 420 -32.82 11.58 -15.88
CA GLN A 420 -32.05 10.84 -16.89
C GLN A 420 -32.31 11.29 -18.34
N GLU A 421 -33.39 12.04 -18.59
CA GLU A 421 -33.69 12.60 -19.92
C GLU A 421 -33.10 13.99 -20.12
N LEU A 422 -32.59 14.27 -21.33
CA LEU A 422 -32.18 15.61 -21.74
C LEU A 422 -33.42 16.46 -22.06
N PRO A 423 -33.51 17.73 -21.57
CA PRO A 423 -34.59 18.61 -21.96
C PRO A 423 -34.53 18.88 -23.48
N LYS A 424 -35.63 18.60 -24.18
CA LYS A 424 -35.78 18.91 -25.60
C LYS A 424 -35.76 20.43 -25.79
N ILE A 425 -34.66 20.98 -26.30
CA ILE A 425 -34.51 22.41 -26.57
C ILE A 425 -35.37 22.80 -27.77
N ASN A 426 -36.62 23.20 -27.49
CA ASN A 426 -37.42 23.95 -28.45
C ASN A 426 -36.93 25.42 -28.46
N LYS A 427 -36.63 25.93 -29.66
CA LYS A 427 -36.25 27.34 -29.87
C LYS A 427 -37.37 28.28 -29.39
N PRO A 428 -37.03 29.48 -28.87
CA PRO A 428 -37.99 30.31 -28.16
C PRO A 428 -39.03 30.96 -29.09
N LYS A 429 -40.27 31.04 -28.59
CA LYS A 429 -41.28 31.98 -29.07
C LYS A 429 -41.94 32.63 -27.84
N ALA A 430 -41.77 33.94 -27.71
CA ALA A 430 -42.38 34.77 -26.68
C ALA A 430 -43.56 35.56 -27.27
N PRO A 431 -44.38 36.25 -26.46
CA PRO A 431 -44.98 35.83 -25.18
C PRO A 431 -46.51 36.06 -25.16
N GLU A 432 -47.25 35.46 -24.23
CA GLU A 432 -48.51 36.07 -23.74
C GLU A 432 -48.97 35.56 -22.36
N ILE A 433 -50.02 36.17 -21.79
CA ILE A 433 -50.10 36.49 -20.36
C ILE A 433 -51.42 35.99 -19.69
N LYS A 434 -51.34 35.49 -18.43
CA LYS A 434 -52.17 35.86 -17.23
C LYS A 434 -52.47 34.71 -16.24
N LYS A 435 -52.48 35.08 -14.95
CA LYS A 435 -52.94 34.33 -13.74
C LYS A 435 -54.48 34.57 -13.53
N PRO A 436 -55.21 34.16 -12.44
CA PRO A 436 -54.76 33.61 -11.15
C PRO A 436 -55.67 32.60 -10.34
N THR A 437 -55.09 32.05 -9.24
CA THR A 437 -55.62 31.68 -7.89
C THR A 437 -57.01 31.06 -7.62
N PHE A 438 -57.05 30.12 -6.64
CA PHE A 438 -57.82 30.12 -5.36
C PHE A 438 -57.43 28.84 -4.55
N ALA A 439 -57.70 28.60 -3.26
CA ALA A 439 -57.39 29.25 -1.97
C ALA A 439 -57.73 28.26 -0.81
N GLU A 440 -56.90 28.19 0.26
CA GLU A 440 -57.20 27.74 1.66
C GLU A 440 -57.80 26.32 1.94
N VAL A 441 -57.85 25.70 3.14
CA VAL A 441 -58.08 26.12 4.56
C VAL A 441 -57.34 25.22 5.61
N LYS A 442 -57.27 25.67 6.88
CA LYS A 442 -56.64 25.10 8.12
C LYS A 442 -57.46 23.91 8.73
N THR A 443 -57.08 23.14 9.77
CA THR A 443 -56.93 23.39 11.26
C THR A 443 -56.44 22.04 11.91
N LYS A 444 -55.50 21.89 12.87
CA LYS A 444 -55.47 22.15 14.35
C LYS A 444 -56.63 21.46 15.14
N ILE A 445 -56.54 20.84 16.34
CA ILE A 445 -55.58 20.93 17.50
C ILE A 445 -55.85 19.83 18.63
N ASN A 446 -54.94 19.64 19.63
CA ASN A 446 -55.12 19.02 21.01
C ASN A 446 -55.36 17.48 21.22
N THR A 447 -55.09 16.77 22.36
CA THR A 447 -54.35 16.97 23.67
C THR A 447 -54.10 15.63 24.42
N ALA A 448 -53.18 15.59 25.42
CA ALA A 448 -52.97 14.53 26.45
C ALA A 448 -53.61 14.95 27.84
N PRO A 449 -53.39 14.36 29.06
CA PRO A 449 -52.50 13.26 29.54
C PRO A 449 -52.98 12.32 30.72
N SER A 450 -52.08 11.44 31.23
CA SER A 450 -52.01 10.79 32.60
C SER A 450 -53.01 9.64 32.93
N THR A 451 -52.81 8.66 33.86
CA THR A 451 -51.93 8.44 35.06
C THR A 451 -51.49 6.96 35.28
N ALA A 452 -50.57 6.69 36.24
CA ALA A 452 -50.12 5.36 36.77
C ALA A 452 -50.95 4.90 38.04
N PRO A 453 -50.61 3.89 38.92
CA PRO A 453 -49.38 3.05 39.09
C PRO A 453 -49.53 1.54 39.59
N THR A 454 -48.37 0.81 39.70
CA THR A 454 -47.89 -0.38 40.52
C THR A 454 -48.82 -1.35 41.32
N PRO A 455 -48.42 -2.59 41.80
CA PRO A 455 -47.06 -3.06 42.25
C PRO A 455 -46.64 -4.55 41.98
N ILE A 456 -45.52 -4.98 42.61
CA ILE A 456 -44.79 -6.28 42.53
C ILE A 456 -44.93 -7.09 43.85
N PRO A 457 -44.72 -8.44 43.87
CA PRO A 457 -43.79 -9.01 44.88
C PRO A 457 -42.87 -10.17 44.41
N LYS A 458 -41.83 -10.48 45.21
CA LYS A 458 -40.70 -11.43 44.94
C LYS A 458 -40.78 -12.74 45.75
N LYS A 459 -40.19 -13.85 45.25
CA LYS A 459 -39.51 -14.91 46.07
C LYS A 459 -38.59 -15.83 45.23
N ILE A 460 -37.90 -16.81 45.86
CA ILE A 460 -36.46 -16.71 46.22
C ILE A 460 -35.88 -18.10 46.65
N THR A 461 -34.91 -18.65 45.89
CA THR A 461 -33.78 -19.57 46.33
C THR A 461 -34.09 -21.01 46.89
N PRO A 462 -33.10 -21.89 47.24
CA PRO A 462 -31.90 -22.42 46.51
C PRO A 462 -31.77 -24.01 46.57
N PRO A 463 -30.61 -24.73 46.70
CA PRO A 463 -29.82 -25.34 45.60
C PRO A 463 -29.25 -26.81 45.80
N LYS A 464 -28.35 -27.27 44.89
CA LYS A 464 -27.25 -28.31 45.07
C LYS A 464 -27.69 -29.81 45.01
N PRO A 465 -26.84 -30.87 44.77
CA PRO A 465 -25.37 -31.01 44.58
C PRO A 465 -24.84 -31.62 43.24
N ALA A 466 -23.51 -31.79 43.17
CA ALA A 466 -22.69 -32.19 42.01
C ALA A 466 -22.07 -33.61 42.10
N ALA A 467 -21.46 -34.09 41.00
CA ALA A 467 -20.57 -35.27 40.90
C ALA A 467 -19.58 -35.08 39.69
N PRO A 468 -18.54 -35.92 39.46
CA PRO A 468 -17.15 -35.42 39.56
C PRO A 468 -16.24 -35.57 38.32
N VAL A 469 -15.05 -34.96 38.41
CA VAL A 469 -13.98 -34.93 37.38
C VAL A 469 -12.98 -36.10 37.56
N PRO A 470 -12.50 -36.76 36.47
CA PRO A 470 -11.46 -37.79 36.54
C PRO A 470 -10.02 -37.23 36.63
N PRO A 471 -9.05 -37.97 37.21
CA PRO A 471 -7.74 -37.43 37.62
C PRO A 471 -6.64 -37.46 36.54
N ALA A 472 -5.57 -36.69 36.79
CA ALA A 472 -4.41 -36.51 35.91
C ALA A 472 -3.43 -37.72 35.86
N PRO A 473 -2.71 -37.90 34.73
CA PRO A 473 -1.64 -38.90 34.61
C PRO A 473 -0.33 -38.45 35.30
N LYS A 474 0.41 -39.44 35.82
CA LYS A 474 1.70 -39.29 36.52
C LYS A 474 2.90 -39.15 35.55
N PRO A 475 4.05 -38.61 35.99
CA PRO A 475 5.18 -38.26 35.11
C PRO A 475 5.94 -39.47 34.54
N VAL A 476 6.50 -39.29 33.35
CA VAL A 476 7.35 -40.25 32.63
C VAL A 476 8.79 -40.24 33.20
N PRO A 477 9.50 -41.39 33.31
CA PRO A 477 10.86 -41.44 33.85
C PRO A 477 11.93 -40.77 32.98
N LYS A 478 13.02 -40.30 33.61
CA LYS A 478 14.23 -39.81 32.94
C LYS A 478 14.92 -40.92 32.12
N PRO A 479 15.35 -40.64 30.87
CA PRO A 479 16.35 -41.45 30.18
C PRO A 479 17.71 -41.45 30.88
N ALA A 480 18.40 -42.59 30.83
CA ALA A 480 19.76 -42.78 31.34
C ALA A 480 20.82 -42.03 30.49
N PRO A 481 22.03 -41.75 31.02
CA PRO A 481 23.01 -40.88 30.35
C PRO A 481 23.61 -41.45 29.06
N MET A 482 24.00 -40.55 28.16
CA MET A 482 24.63 -40.86 26.87
C MET A 482 25.97 -41.61 27.02
N PRO A 483 26.34 -42.47 26.04
CA PRO A 483 27.65 -43.11 26.01
C PRO A 483 28.79 -42.09 25.80
N LYS A 484 29.96 -42.42 26.38
CA LYS A 484 31.16 -41.57 26.38
C LYS A 484 31.65 -41.24 24.96
N PRO A 485 32.15 -40.01 24.69
CA PRO A 485 32.75 -39.68 23.39
C PRO A 485 33.95 -40.59 23.05
N ARG A 486 34.05 -41.02 21.78
CA ARG A 486 35.29 -41.60 21.26
C ARG A 486 36.37 -40.51 21.11
N PRO A 487 37.67 -40.85 21.19
CA PRO A 487 38.74 -39.85 21.11
C PRO A 487 38.75 -39.09 19.78
N ILE A 488 38.89 -37.76 19.87
CA ILE A 488 39.08 -36.88 18.71
C ILE A 488 40.55 -37.04 18.21
N PRO A 489 40.79 -37.22 16.91
CA PRO A 489 42.14 -37.22 16.35
C PRO A 489 42.87 -35.89 16.60
N LYS A 490 44.19 -35.94 16.84
CA LYS A 490 45.03 -34.77 17.12
C LYS A 490 44.94 -33.72 15.98
N PRO A 491 44.91 -32.41 16.27
CA PRO A 491 44.99 -31.37 15.26
C PRO A 491 46.30 -31.44 14.46
N ALA A 492 46.22 -31.16 13.17
CA ALA A 492 47.40 -30.90 12.33
C ALA A 492 48.12 -29.60 12.77
N PRO A 493 49.44 -29.47 12.53
CA PRO A 493 50.21 -28.33 13.02
C PRO A 493 49.80 -26.99 12.37
N PRO A 494 50.06 -25.84 13.03
CA PRO A 494 49.56 -24.54 12.59
C PRO A 494 50.09 -24.12 11.22
N GLN A 495 49.19 -23.65 10.35
CA GLN A 495 49.59 -23.01 9.10
C GLN A 495 50.29 -21.65 9.35
N LEU A 496 51.13 -21.29 8.40
CA LEU A 496 52.10 -20.21 8.49
C LEU A 496 51.46 -18.82 8.65
N LYS A 497 52.16 -17.94 9.37
CA LYS A 497 51.84 -16.50 9.49
C LYS A 497 51.69 -15.87 8.10
N PRO A 498 50.66 -15.03 7.85
CA PRO A 498 50.58 -14.23 6.63
C PRO A 498 51.81 -13.32 6.50
N LYS A 499 52.43 -13.28 5.32
CA LYS A 499 53.43 -12.24 5.00
C LYS A 499 52.72 -10.89 4.83
N PRO A 500 53.35 -9.76 5.22
CA PRO A 500 52.81 -8.43 4.90
C PRO A 500 52.65 -8.25 3.39
N MET A 501 51.52 -7.68 2.95
CA MET A 501 51.36 -7.22 1.58
C MET A 501 52.33 -6.05 1.30
N PRO A 502 52.93 -5.97 0.11
CA PRO A 502 53.65 -4.77 -0.30
C PRO A 502 52.67 -3.59 -0.46
N PRO A 503 53.10 -2.34 -0.19
CA PRO A 503 52.25 -1.16 -0.32
C PRO A 503 51.87 -0.91 -1.79
N ALA A 504 50.65 -0.42 -2.00
CA ALA A 504 50.13 -0.09 -3.32
C ALA A 504 51.00 0.98 -4.02
N PRO A 505 51.23 0.88 -5.35
CA PRO A 505 52.01 1.87 -6.07
C PRO A 505 51.27 3.21 -6.13
N ARG A 506 52.00 4.31 -5.90
CA ARG A 506 51.47 5.67 -6.14
C ARG A 506 51.14 5.86 -7.62
N PRO A 507 50.04 6.56 -7.97
CA PRO A 507 49.76 6.90 -9.36
C PRO A 507 50.85 7.84 -9.91
N GLN A 508 51.36 7.51 -11.09
CA GLN A 508 52.30 8.37 -11.82
C GLN A 508 51.55 9.51 -12.51
N PRO A 509 52.14 10.71 -12.63
CA PRO A 509 51.50 11.84 -13.31
C PRO A 509 51.39 11.60 -14.83
N ILE A 510 50.22 11.89 -15.39
CA ILE A 510 49.91 11.72 -16.82
C ILE A 510 50.76 12.70 -17.67
N PRO A 511 51.41 12.24 -18.76
CA PRO A 511 52.15 13.13 -19.66
C PRO A 511 51.23 14.12 -20.39
N LYS A 512 51.60 15.41 -20.40
CA LYS A 512 50.90 16.43 -21.19
C LYS A 512 51.12 16.19 -22.69
N VAL A 513 50.04 15.91 -23.41
CA VAL A 513 50.04 15.85 -24.89
C VAL A 513 50.29 17.26 -25.46
N ARG A 514 51.27 17.37 -26.36
CA ARG A 514 51.58 18.60 -27.10
C ARG A 514 50.57 18.83 -28.22
N ALA A 515 49.98 20.02 -28.27
CA ALA A 515 49.26 20.49 -29.46
C ALA A 515 50.27 20.86 -30.58
N PRO A 516 49.94 20.61 -31.87
CA PRO A 516 50.79 21.01 -33.00
C PRO A 516 50.72 22.52 -33.27
N LYS A 517 51.85 23.11 -33.69
CA LYS A 517 51.92 24.51 -34.11
C LYS A 517 51.38 24.69 -35.54
N MET A 518 50.48 25.65 -35.75
CA MET A 518 50.18 26.18 -37.09
C MET A 518 51.02 27.43 -37.39
N ALA A 519 51.27 27.67 -38.67
CA ALA A 519 52.11 28.76 -39.18
C ALA A 519 51.41 30.15 -39.11
N PRO A 520 52.18 31.26 -39.07
CA PRO A 520 51.61 32.62 -38.98
C PRO A 520 51.12 33.15 -40.34
N MET A 521 49.95 33.78 -40.35
CA MET A 521 49.46 34.58 -41.49
C MET A 521 49.84 36.07 -41.38
N PRO A 522 49.77 36.86 -42.48
CA PRO A 522 50.28 38.23 -42.51
C PRO A 522 49.46 39.24 -41.71
N ARG A 523 50.14 40.26 -41.20
CA ARG A 523 49.60 41.30 -40.33
C ARG A 523 49.08 42.50 -41.14
N MET A 524 47.76 42.62 -41.32
CA MET A 524 47.15 43.82 -41.91
C MET A 524 46.99 44.99 -40.91
N LYS A 525 46.94 46.21 -41.45
CA LYS A 525 46.99 47.49 -40.72
C LYS A 525 45.76 47.71 -39.83
N ARG A 526 45.98 48.36 -38.68
CA ARG A 526 44.92 49.01 -37.90
C ARG A 526 44.40 50.25 -38.65
N MET A 527 43.08 50.42 -38.70
CA MET A 527 42.43 51.71 -38.92
C MET A 527 41.66 52.12 -37.65
N ALA A 528 41.45 53.42 -37.48
CA ALA A 528 40.84 54.05 -36.31
C ALA A 528 39.29 53.92 -36.33
N PRO A 529 38.56 54.28 -35.25
CA PRO A 529 37.20 53.80 -35.02
C PRO A 529 36.14 54.55 -35.86
N SER A 530 35.01 53.88 -36.06
CA SER A 530 33.78 54.46 -36.62
C SER A 530 32.65 54.21 -35.64
N ASP A 531 32.04 55.26 -35.12
CA ASP A 531 30.87 55.17 -34.24
C ASP A 531 29.63 54.66 -35.00
N LYS A 532 29.25 53.40 -34.73
CA LYS A 532 27.90 52.86 -35.00
C LYS A 532 27.53 51.90 -33.86
N PRO A 533 26.27 51.89 -33.40
CA PRO A 533 25.85 51.01 -32.31
C PRO A 533 25.96 49.54 -32.76
N MET A 534 26.66 48.73 -31.96
CA MET A 534 26.71 47.29 -32.17
C MET A 534 25.40 46.66 -31.70
N PHE A 535 24.77 45.85 -32.55
CA PHE A 535 23.85 44.82 -32.07
C PHE A 535 24.67 43.82 -31.25
N THR A 536 24.31 43.64 -29.98
CA THR A 536 24.88 42.59 -29.13
C THR A 536 24.27 41.25 -29.54
N ASP A 537 25.09 40.41 -30.17
CA ASP A 537 24.75 39.02 -30.47
C ASP A 537 24.43 38.30 -29.16
N ILE A 538 23.19 37.86 -28.99
CA ILE A 538 22.76 37.11 -27.81
C ILE A 538 23.40 35.73 -27.91
N LYS A 539 24.35 35.44 -27.01
CA LYS A 539 24.90 34.09 -26.86
C LYS A 539 23.83 33.16 -26.29
N SER A 540 23.04 32.54 -27.18
CA SER A 540 22.31 31.34 -26.82
C SER A 540 23.30 30.29 -26.31
N PRO A 541 23.12 29.72 -25.10
CA PRO A 541 23.97 28.64 -24.64
C PRO A 541 23.85 27.46 -25.63
N THR A 542 24.99 26.87 -26.01
CA THR A 542 24.99 25.71 -26.90
C THR A 542 24.19 24.57 -26.26
N PRO A 543 23.15 24.03 -26.91
CA PRO A 543 22.36 22.95 -26.34
C PRO A 543 23.28 21.75 -26.13
N MET A 544 23.43 21.34 -24.87
CA MET A 544 24.01 20.04 -24.56
C MET A 544 23.04 18.97 -25.07
N VAL A 545 23.56 17.97 -25.78
CA VAL A 545 22.76 16.79 -26.16
C VAL A 545 22.55 15.96 -24.90
N MET A 546 21.50 16.28 -24.15
CA MET A 546 21.06 15.55 -22.97
C MET A 546 20.10 14.42 -23.38
N GLY A 547 20.03 13.36 -22.58
CA GLY A 547 19.00 12.33 -22.75
C GLY A 547 17.66 12.79 -22.13
N PRO A 548 16.51 12.19 -22.49
CA PRO A 548 15.20 12.64 -22.00
C PRO A 548 15.07 12.67 -20.47
N ILE A 549 15.80 11.81 -19.76
CA ILE A 549 15.86 11.78 -18.29
C ILE A 549 16.72 12.90 -17.72
N ASP A 550 17.82 13.26 -18.39
CA ASP A 550 18.68 14.36 -17.96
C ASP A 550 18.02 15.72 -18.27
N GLU A 551 17.27 15.85 -19.36
CA GLU A 551 16.40 16.99 -19.63
C GLU A 551 15.36 17.16 -18.50
N LEU A 552 14.66 16.08 -18.10
CA LEU A 552 13.72 16.11 -16.98
C LEU A 552 14.40 16.47 -15.64
N ARG A 553 15.66 16.08 -15.44
CA ARG A 553 16.44 16.36 -14.23
C ARG A 553 16.90 17.81 -14.13
N HIS A 554 17.20 18.46 -15.25
CA HIS A 554 17.72 19.83 -15.25
C HIS A 554 16.65 20.90 -15.53
N MET A 555 15.42 20.48 -15.90
CA MET A 555 14.28 21.34 -16.22
C MET A 555 14.15 22.55 -15.27
N ASP A 556 14.29 23.74 -15.83
CA ASP A 556 14.12 25.03 -15.15
C ASP A 556 12.88 25.79 -15.65
N ILE A 557 12.64 26.97 -15.07
CA ILE A 557 11.48 27.81 -15.42
C ILE A 557 11.56 28.39 -16.84
N HIS A 558 12.75 28.61 -17.39
CA HIS A 558 12.93 29.11 -18.75
C HIS A 558 12.70 28.00 -19.77
N GLU A 559 13.19 26.79 -19.50
CA GLU A 559 12.92 25.60 -20.34
C GLU A 559 11.43 25.28 -20.35
N PHE A 560 10.75 25.31 -19.19
CA PHE A 560 9.30 25.10 -19.10
C PHE A 560 8.50 26.13 -19.90
N ARG A 561 8.80 27.43 -19.77
CA ARG A 561 8.16 28.52 -20.54
C ARG A 561 8.39 28.42 -22.05
N ASN A 562 9.44 27.72 -22.49
CA ASN A 562 9.72 27.47 -23.92
C ASN A 562 9.13 26.14 -24.43
N LEU A 563 8.60 25.28 -23.55
CA LEU A 563 8.14 23.94 -23.89
C LEU A 563 6.69 23.90 -24.41
N GLY A 564 5.90 24.94 -24.18
CA GLY A 564 4.50 25.06 -24.58
C GLY A 564 4.09 26.51 -24.83
N ALA A 565 2.94 26.73 -25.46
CA ALA A 565 2.40 28.10 -25.63
C ALA A 565 1.72 28.59 -24.35
N HIS A 566 1.14 27.66 -23.59
CA HIS A 566 0.57 27.84 -22.26
C HIS A 566 1.21 26.89 -21.24
N SER A 567 1.07 27.21 -19.95
CA SER A 567 1.59 26.40 -18.83
C SER A 567 1.08 24.95 -18.85
N ASP A 568 -0.18 24.76 -19.24
CA ASP A 568 -0.80 23.45 -19.38
C ASP A 568 -0.17 22.63 -20.53
N ASP A 569 0.13 23.26 -21.67
CA ASP A 569 0.81 22.60 -22.81
C ASP A 569 2.23 22.16 -22.41
N ALA A 570 2.94 23.01 -21.65
CA ALA A 570 4.28 22.70 -21.15
C ALA A 570 4.24 21.53 -20.14
N ALA A 571 3.24 21.51 -19.26
CA ALA A 571 3.00 20.41 -18.35
C ALA A 571 2.63 19.11 -19.10
N GLU A 572 1.78 19.17 -20.12
CA GLU A 572 1.42 18.03 -20.97
C GLU A 572 2.66 17.48 -21.72
N ASN A 573 3.51 18.34 -22.27
CA ASN A 573 4.75 17.92 -22.93
C ASN A 573 5.75 17.23 -21.97
N ILE A 574 5.78 17.60 -20.69
CA ILE A 574 6.58 16.89 -19.66
C ILE A 574 5.94 15.53 -19.33
N LEU A 575 4.62 15.49 -19.17
CA LEU A 575 3.88 14.26 -18.93
C LEU A 575 4.08 13.26 -20.09
N ASP A 576 4.01 13.73 -21.32
CA ASP A 576 4.25 12.93 -22.52
C ASP A 576 5.71 12.47 -22.62
N LYS A 577 6.70 13.29 -22.28
CA LYS A 577 8.10 12.85 -22.20
C LYS A 577 8.28 11.70 -21.19
N VAL A 578 7.62 11.78 -20.03
CA VAL A 578 7.61 10.69 -19.03
C VAL A 578 6.83 9.45 -19.52
N ASN A 579 5.73 9.65 -20.25
CA ASN A 579 4.96 8.55 -20.84
C ASN A 579 5.71 7.86 -21.99
N LEU A 580 6.52 8.58 -22.77
CA LEU A 580 7.37 7.99 -23.80
C LEU A 580 8.42 7.06 -23.18
N LEU A 581 8.97 7.41 -22.02
CA LEU A 581 9.89 6.54 -21.28
C LEU A 581 9.24 5.20 -20.85
N ILE A 582 7.90 5.14 -20.67
CA ILE A 582 7.22 3.86 -20.39
C ILE A 582 7.33 2.86 -21.56
N LYS A 583 7.46 3.37 -22.80
CA LYS A 583 7.56 2.53 -24.02
C LYS A 583 8.92 1.82 -24.08
N GLU A 584 9.93 2.34 -23.39
CA GLU A 584 11.22 1.66 -23.20
C GLU A 584 11.15 0.68 -22.03
N SER A 585 10.68 1.13 -20.86
CA SER A 585 10.36 0.26 -19.71
C SER A 585 9.62 1.01 -18.59
N VAL A 586 8.93 0.26 -17.72
CA VAL A 586 8.35 0.81 -16.48
C VAL A 586 9.44 1.44 -15.59
N SER A 587 10.64 0.86 -15.55
CA SER A 587 11.79 1.43 -14.84
C SER A 587 12.23 2.77 -15.41
N LYS A 588 12.16 2.97 -16.73
CA LYS A 588 12.48 4.25 -17.38
C LYS A 588 11.42 5.32 -17.08
N LYS A 589 10.12 4.98 -17.02
CA LYS A 589 9.08 5.89 -16.48
C LYS A 589 9.40 6.31 -15.04
N ALA A 590 9.74 5.35 -14.17
CA ALA A 590 10.07 5.65 -12.77
C ALA A 590 11.33 6.53 -12.62
N GLU A 591 12.37 6.28 -13.43
CA GLU A 591 13.58 7.09 -13.50
C GLU A 591 13.27 8.52 -13.99
N GLY A 592 12.40 8.67 -15.00
CA GLY A 592 11.92 9.97 -15.49
C GLY A 592 11.10 10.75 -14.46
N ILE A 593 10.22 10.09 -13.71
CA ILE A 593 9.46 10.73 -12.60
C ILE A 593 10.41 11.19 -11.48
N SER A 594 11.41 10.36 -11.13
CA SER A 594 12.41 10.71 -10.12
C SER A 594 13.27 11.89 -10.57
N ALA A 595 13.69 11.91 -11.83
CA ALA A 595 14.41 13.03 -12.45
C ALA A 595 13.59 14.33 -12.42
N TRP A 596 12.33 14.29 -12.88
CA TRP A 596 11.42 15.43 -12.81
C TRP A 596 11.25 15.95 -11.37
N LYS A 597 11.05 15.06 -10.40
CA LYS A 597 10.92 15.45 -8.98
C LYS A 597 12.17 16.12 -8.42
N GLN A 598 13.35 15.79 -8.94
CA GLN A 598 14.64 16.38 -8.57
C GLN A 598 14.93 17.69 -9.30
N SER A 599 14.12 18.09 -10.29
CA SER A 599 14.37 19.28 -11.12
C SER A 599 14.38 20.59 -10.33
N PRO A 600 15.19 21.59 -10.75
CA PRO A 600 15.14 22.93 -10.19
C PRO A 600 13.72 23.50 -10.14
N LEU A 601 12.93 23.29 -11.20
CA LEU A 601 11.55 23.75 -11.30
C LEU A 601 10.60 23.10 -10.28
N ASN A 602 10.66 21.77 -10.12
CA ASN A 602 9.81 21.09 -9.14
C ASN A 602 10.21 21.43 -7.69
N ASN A 603 11.50 21.64 -7.43
CA ASN A 603 11.97 22.11 -6.13
C ASN A 603 11.48 23.54 -5.83
N LEU A 604 11.50 24.44 -6.81
CA LEU A 604 10.94 25.80 -6.70
C LEU A 604 9.43 25.77 -6.37
N TYR A 605 8.66 24.92 -7.04
CA TYR A 605 7.24 24.68 -6.74
C TYR A 605 7.01 24.25 -5.28
N LEU A 606 7.81 23.28 -4.77
CA LEU A 606 7.72 22.82 -3.39
C LEU A 606 8.10 23.93 -2.38
N GLU A 607 9.16 24.69 -2.68
CA GLU A 607 9.65 25.77 -1.83
C GLU A 607 8.63 26.91 -1.71
N ILE A 608 7.94 27.27 -2.80
CA ILE A 608 6.85 28.25 -2.80
C ILE A 608 5.69 27.76 -1.92
N GLY A 609 5.26 26.50 -2.09
CA GLY A 609 4.22 25.90 -1.26
C GLY A 609 4.57 25.93 0.24
N GLN A 610 5.81 25.59 0.59
CA GLN A 610 6.29 25.66 1.96
C GLN A 610 6.31 27.09 2.50
N LYS A 611 6.93 28.05 1.79
CA LYS A 611 7.04 29.44 2.25
C LYS A 611 5.68 30.14 2.38
N ALA A 612 4.71 29.81 1.53
CA ALA A 612 3.34 30.32 1.66
C ALA A 612 2.69 29.80 2.96
N MET A 613 2.83 28.50 3.27
CA MET A 613 2.32 27.91 4.51
C MET A 613 3.02 28.48 5.76
N ASP A 614 4.35 28.60 5.75
CA ASP A 614 5.14 29.12 6.87
C ASP A 614 4.78 30.59 7.19
N GLN A 615 4.37 31.36 6.18
CA GLN A 615 3.90 32.75 6.33
C GLN A 615 2.39 32.87 6.59
N GLY A 616 1.65 31.76 6.60
CA GLY A 616 0.19 31.73 6.78
C GLY A 616 -0.60 32.39 5.64
N LYS A 617 -0.04 32.44 4.42
CA LYS A 617 -0.60 33.15 3.26
C LYS A 617 -1.19 32.19 2.23
N GLY A 618 -2.14 32.71 1.44
CA GLY A 618 -2.56 32.05 0.20
C GLY A 618 -1.43 32.02 -0.82
N ILE A 619 -1.36 30.97 -1.65
CA ILE A 619 -0.30 30.80 -2.67
C ILE A 619 -0.35 31.95 -3.68
N GLU A 620 -1.55 32.32 -4.15
CA GLU A 620 -1.79 33.49 -5.00
C GLU A 620 -1.26 34.81 -4.38
N GLU A 621 -1.55 35.06 -3.09
CA GLU A 621 -1.08 36.26 -2.39
C GLU A 621 0.45 36.28 -2.25
N TYR A 622 1.06 35.12 -2.01
CA TYR A 622 2.50 34.95 -1.94
C TYR A 622 3.17 35.19 -3.31
N LEU A 623 2.65 34.55 -4.36
CA LEU A 623 3.15 34.70 -5.73
C LEU A 623 3.03 36.13 -6.25
N ASN A 624 1.88 36.79 -6.06
CA ASN A 624 1.65 38.18 -6.45
C ASN A 624 2.61 39.17 -5.76
N LYS A 625 3.06 38.85 -4.54
CA LYS A 625 4.07 39.67 -3.84
C LYS A 625 5.49 39.43 -4.37
N MET A 626 5.82 38.18 -4.74
CA MET A 626 7.16 37.77 -5.12
C MET A 626 7.47 38.00 -6.61
N SER A 627 6.48 37.87 -7.51
CA SER A 627 6.62 38.15 -8.95
C SER A 627 6.98 39.61 -9.25
N ALA A 628 6.62 40.53 -8.35
CA ALA A 628 7.05 41.93 -8.39
C ALA A 628 8.53 42.14 -8.01
N GLN A 629 9.23 41.11 -7.50
CA GLN A 629 10.62 41.17 -7.04
C GLN A 629 11.56 40.27 -7.84
N ASP A 630 11.06 39.16 -8.40
CA ASP A 630 11.85 38.20 -9.18
C ASP A 630 11.10 37.73 -10.44
N PRO A 631 11.55 38.11 -11.66
CA PRO A 631 11.00 37.63 -12.94
C PRO A 631 11.18 36.11 -13.18
N GLY A 632 12.08 35.45 -12.45
CA GLY A 632 12.28 34.01 -12.45
C GLY A 632 11.23 33.24 -11.62
N MET A 633 10.36 33.94 -10.89
CA MET A 633 9.32 33.32 -10.07
C MET A 633 8.20 32.71 -10.93
N LEU A 634 7.58 31.64 -10.42
CA LEU A 634 6.40 31.00 -11.01
C LEU A 634 5.19 31.95 -10.99
N THR A 635 4.39 31.95 -12.06
CA THR A 635 3.03 32.52 -12.04
C THR A 635 2.05 31.55 -11.36
N LEU A 636 0.83 32.01 -11.07
CA LEU A 636 -0.22 31.14 -10.52
C LEU A 636 -0.59 30.02 -11.52
N GLU A 637 -0.71 30.34 -12.80
CA GLU A 637 -1.01 29.38 -13.87
C GLU A 637 0.10 28.32 -14.00
N GLU A 638 1.37 28.73 -13.92
CA GLU A 638 2.50 27.79 -13.94
C GLU A 638 2.54 26.91 -12.68
N PHE A 639 2.24 27.49 -11.52
CA PHE A 639 2.16 26.74 -10.26
C PHE A 639 1.06 25.67 -10.28
N ASP A 640 -0.14 26.03 -10.76
CA ASP A 640 -1.27 25.11 -10.86
C ASP A 640 -1.05 24.02 -11.91
N ALA A 641 -0.47 24.36 -13.08
CA ALA A 641 -0.08 23.38 -14.10
C ALA A 641 0.96 22.37 -13.57
N ILE A 642 1.96 22.83 -12.81
CA ILE A 642 2.93 21.95 -12.14
C ILE A 642 2.25 21.11 -11.04
N ALA A 643 1.27 21.64 -10.31
CA ALA A 643 0.51 20.90 -9.31
C ALA A 643 -0.30 19.74 -9.94
N ASP A 644 -0.98 19.99 -11.07
CA ASP A 644 -1.76 18.98 -11.79
C ASP A 644 -0.86 17.97 -12.52
N LEU A 645 0.27 18.40 -13.09
CA LEU A 645 1.34 17.48 -13.57
C LEU A 645 1.82 16.56 -12.45
N ASN A 646 2.18 17.11 -11.29
CA ASN A 646 2.63 16.34 -10.14
C ASN A 646 1.55 15.44 -9.53
N LYS A 647 0.28 15.69 -9.81
CA LYS A 647 -0.86 14.81 -9.45
C LYS A 647 -1.01 13.67 -10.46
N ASN A 648 -0.80 13.93 -11.75
CA ASN A 648 -0.83 12.91 -12.79
C ASN A 648 0.39 11.95 -12.69
N LEU A 649 1.56 12.45 -12.28
CA LEU A 649 2.78 11.66 -12.06
C LEU A 649 2.80 10.86 -10.72
N ARG A 650 1.66 10.68 -10.06
CA ARG A 650 1.54 9.87 -8.82
C ARG A 650 1.29 8.37 -9.07
N PHE A 651 1.04 7.95 -10.31
CA PHE A 651 0.67 6.59 -10.68
C PHE A 651 1.34 6.16 -12.01
#